data_AF-A0A6A4FRY0-F1
#
_entry.id   AF-A0A6A4FRY0-F1
#
_cell.length_a   1.000
_cell.length_b   1.000
_cell.length_c   1.000
_cell.angle_alpha   90.00
_cell.angle_beta   90.00
_cell.angle_gamma   90.00
#
_symmetry.space_group_name_H-M   'P 1'
#
loop_
_entity.id
_entity.type
_entity.pdbx_description
1 polymer ?
#
loop_
_entity_poly.entity_id
_entity_poly.type
_entity_poly.pdbx_seq_one_letter_code
_entity_poly.pdbx_strand_id
1 'polypeptide(L)'
;MEVIAVGTAAIDVVHEVAAYPEEDTKARSLATRKCRGGNAATAMVVCSQLGGRCRWLSTSMDPAKDSDAAFIHADLASFNVDCSLAVIETEGSMPVSYILSSRATGSRTIVHSRTITELDVESFKKQVERYLTDISQDMNAPVWFHFEGRNMETVRQMMLHLRENVPQAKISVEIEFPRYPWTLAKTLASLADFVFMSKDYLRDNINIGSAQEFFEMIRNQQWDEDWNQWVKAFICPWGSEGVYYLEMSGTAMHHIPAAQLDRVVESNGAGDSFIGASLAGLSRGNVPLELVIKTACDVATVKCSQHGFKLPDEMILKWQQDLQLENSGEIDDQVLDSRITDTEQTPHSVTSEVEVELELVSQTDEGSGHLFAVPLLSALVEDDDGDIVVPRKQARKRMKSEQHVDSGDEAANKVNTTKTNNLRSTDAVFVLEARSRTTWDTAGTQLWRAALLLAEYIYNSPELFAGQTVLELGCGIGFTSIVASRMSRCVYGTDCDESALRLATRNAKRNSHGDLRFRLLDWNNGNAISTIGATPSSTYGWTPSDQAELESLTTIIASDVFYDDSTTILFLRALRRLMVQYNRAKAYVSLERRSVFSAVAMRVVSLGYDAFQDHICSHEPSTCHMRICENQIRCRACSAATTGNKEEEFLRFVVHDIVINDFPQRFKYDRLSSLMLWVIDAVVIP
;
A
#
# COMPACT_ATOMS: atom_id res chain seq x y z
N MET A 1 -32.06 -14.76 15.75
CA MET A 1 -32.17 -13.28 15.71
C MET A 1 -32.23 -12.85 14.26
N GLU A 2 -32.73 -11.65 13.98
CA GLU A 2 -32.65 -11.08 12.63
C GLU A 2 -31.32 -10.37 12.42
N VAL A 3 -30.75 -10.46 11.22
CA VAL A 3 -29.48 -9.83 10.84
C VAL A 3 -29.72 -8.86 9.68
N ILE A 4 -29.45 -7.58 9.90
CA ILE A 4 -29.55 -6.51 8.92
C ILE A 4 -28.13 -6.07 8.58
N ALA A 5 -27.70 -6.29 7.34
CA ALA A 5 -26.42 -5.75 6.86
C ALA A 5 -26.63 -4.39 6.19
N VAL A 6 -25.83 -3.42 6.61
CA VAL A 6 -25.79 -2.06 6.11
C VAL A 6 -24.50 -1.89 5.30
N GLY A 7 -24.63 -1.86 3.99
CA GLY A 7 -23.48 -1.81 3.09
C GLY A 7 -23.83 -2.15 1.64
N THR A 8 -22.82 -2.10 0.79
CA THR A 8 -22.96 -2.09 -0.67
C THR A 8 -23.38 -3.45 -1.23
N ALA A 9 -24.20 -3.42 -2.28
CA ALA A 9 -24.30 -4.51 -3.26
C ALA A 9 -23.81 -3.99 -4.62
N ALA A 10 -23.07 -4.82 -5.35
CA ALA A 10 -22.49 -4.45 -6.63
C ALA A 10 -22.63 -5.58 -7.66
N ILE A 11 -22.41 -5.25 -8.93
CA ILE A 11 -22.19 -6.22 -9.99
C ILE A 11 -20.69 -6.46 -10.11
N ASP A 12 -20.25 -7.69 -9.95
CA ASP A 12 -18.87 -8.07 -10.25
C ASP A 12 -18.83 -8.79 -11.61
N VAL A 13 -18.13 -8.21 -12.56
CA VAL A 13 -17.82 -8.81 -13.86
C VAL A 13 -16.39 -9.32 -13.80
N VAL A 14 -16.23 -10.63 -13.62
CA VAL A 14 -14.91 -11.26 -13.50
C VAL A 14 -14.48 -11.84 -14.83
N HIS A 15 -13.40 -11.28 -15.38
CA HIS A 15 -12.69 -11.77 -16.53
C HIS A 15 -11.46 -12.54 -16.07
N GLU A 16 -11.48 -13.85 -16.27
CA GLU A 16 -10.28 -14.66 -16.17
C GLU A 16 -9.40 -14.40 -17.40
N VAL A 17 -8.12 -14.14 -17.17
CA VAL A 17 -7.11 -13.87 -18.21
C VAL A 17 -5.89 -14.76 -17.98
N ALA A 18 -5.16 -15.09 -19.05
CA ALA A 18 -3.95 -15.92 -18.93
C ALA A 18 -2.90 -15.19 -18.07
N ALA A 19 -2.67 -13.92 -18.38
CA ALA A 19 -1.91 -12.94 -17.63
C ALA A 19 -2.60 -11.58 -17.84
N TYR A 20 -2.22 -10.56 -17.07
CA TYR A 20 -2.78 -9.22 -17.29
C TYR A 20 -2.44 -8.70 -18.70
N PRO A 21 -3.38 -8.03 -19.38
CA PRO A 21 -3.06 -7.29 -20.59
C PRO A 21 -2.00 -6.23 -20.27
N GLU A 22 -1.05 -6.04 -21.18
CA GLU A 22 -0.20 -4.85 -21.21
C GLU A 22 -1.04 -3.63 -21.60
N GLU A 23 -0.57 -2.43 -21.26
CA GLU A 23 -1.22 -1.17 -21.67
C GLU A 23 -1.41 -1.12 -23.19
N ASP A 24 -2.53 -0.58 -23.65
CA ASP A 24 -2.92 -0.49 -25.07
C ASP A 24 -2.95 -1.84 -25.82
N THR A 25 -3.02 -2.95 -25.09
CA THR A 25 -3.19 -4.28 -25.70
C THR A 25 -4.59 -4.82 -25.55
N LYS A 26 -4.97 -5.66 -26.51
CA LYS A 26 -6.21 -6.42 -26.47
C LYS A 26 -5.94 -7.83 -25.96
N ALA A 27 -6.22 -8.08 -24.68
CA ALA A 27 -6.27 -9.46 -24.18
C ALA A 27 -7.63 -10.10 -24.45
N ARG A 28 -7.62 -11.41 -24.71
CA ARG A 28 -8.82 -12.23 -24.73
C ARG A 28 -9.07 -12.78 -23.32
N SER A 29 -10.26 -12.54 -22.78
CA SER A 29 -10.71 -13.23 -21.57
C SER A 29 -10.87 -14.73 -21.86
N LEU A 30 -10.30 -15.57 -20.98
CA LEU A 30 -10.40 -17.02 -21.02
C LEU A 30 -11.79 -17.49 -20.58
N ALA A 31 -12.34 -16.84 -19.57
CA ALA A 31 -13.70 -17.03 -19.08
C ALA A 31 -14.22 -15.71 -18.51
N THR A 32 -15.48 -15.38 -18.77
CA THR A 32 -16.14 -14.23 -18.17
C THR A 32 -17.35 -14.69 -17.40
N ARG A 33 -17.53 -14.18 -16.18
CA ARG A 33 -18.73 -14.38 -15.40
C ARG A 33 -19.21 -13.07 -14.80
N LYS A 34 -20.52 -12.93 -14.69
CA LYS A 34 -21.19 -11.85 -13.96
C LYS A 34 -21.77 -12.44 -12.68
N CYS A 35 -21.47 -11.86 -11.54
CA CYS A 35 -22.00 -12.26 -10.25
C CYS A 35 -22.33 -11.04 -9.39
N ARG A 36 -23.08 -11.25 -8.31
CA ARG A 36 -23.32 -10.24 -7.30
C ARG A 36 -22.08 -10.13 -6.40
N GLY A 37 -21.60 -8.90 -6.21
CA GLY A 37 -20.56 -8.53 -5.26
C GLY A 37 -21.09 -7.64 -4.13
N GLY A 38 -20.17 -6.94 -3.48
CA GLY A 38 -20.42 -6.10 -2.31
C GLY A 38 -20.34 -6.88 -1.00
N ASN A 39 -19.58 -6.36 -0.04
CA ASN A 39 -19.21 -7.09 1.18
C ASN A 39 -20.45 -7.48 1.99
N ALA A 40 -21.29 -6.49 2.32
CA ALA A 40 -22.53 -6.70 3.07
C ALA A 40 -23.47 -7.69 2.37
N ALA A 41 -23.67 -7.54 1.06
CA ALA A 41 -24.52 -8.43 0.28
C ALA A 41 -23.98 -9.88 0.28
N THR A 42 -22.65 -10.04 0.19
CA THR A 42 -21.99 -11.35 0.20
C THR A 42 -22.07 -12.00 1.57
N ALA A 43 -21.81 -11.25 2.64
CA ALA A 43 -21.95 -11.72 4.01
C ALA A 43 -23.38 -12.21 4.29
N MET A 44 -24.41 -11.53 3.76
CA MET A 44 -25.81 -11.94 3.96
C MET A 44 -26.18 -13.22 3.22
N VAL A 45 -25.64 -13.44 2.01
CA VAL A 45 -25.82 -14.71 1.28
C VAL A 45 -25.25 -15.89 2.08
N VAL A 46 -24.06 -15.72 2.68
CA VAL A 46 -23.44 -16.77 3.49
C VAL A 46 -24.17 -16.95 4.82
N CYS A 47 -24.52 -15.86 5.50
CA CYS A 47 -25.26 -15.90 6.76
C CYS A 47 -26.61 -16.62 6.60
N SER A 48 -27.34 -16.33 5.52
CA SER A 48 -28.64 -16.93 5.24
C SER A 48 -28.56 -18.44 5.01
N GLN A 49 -27.54 -18.91 4.28
CA GLN A 49 -27.30 -20.34 4.08
C GLN A 49 -27.05 -21.09 5.39
N LEU A 50 -26.46 -20.44 6.40
CA LEU A 50 -26.26 -21.01 7.73
C LEU A 50 -27.44 -20.80 8.69
N GLY A 51 -28.61 -20.42 8.17
CA GLY A 51 -29.87 -20.29 8.90
C GLY A 51 -30.14 -18.91 9.49
N GLY A 52 -29.34 -17.90 9.15
CA GLY A 52 -29.60 -16.51 9.54
C GLY A 52 -30.81 -15.92 8.82
N ARG A 53 -31.67 -15.19 9.53
CA ARG A 53 -32.75 -14.40 8.90
C ARG A 53 -32.16 -13.06 8.47
N CYS A 54 -31.86 -12.91 7.18
CA CYS A 54 -31.03 -11.83 6.67
C CYS A 54 -31.84 -10.77 5.91
N ARG A 55 -31.53 -9.49 6.16
CA ARG A 55 -32.00 -8.36 5.36
C ARG A 55 -30.83 -7.52 4.88
N TRP A 56 -30.98 -6.94 3.70
CA TRP A 56 -30.05 -5.98 3.14
C TRP A 56 -30.64 -4.57 3.21
N LEU A 57 -29.87 -3.62 3.75
CA LEU A 57 -30.21 -2.21 3.87
C LEU A 57 -29.12 -1.35 3.23
N SER A 58 -29.42 -0.77 2.07
CA SER A 58 -28.56 0.16 1.33
C SER A 58 -29.38 0.90 0.28
N THR A 59 -28.74 1.78 -0.48
CA THR A 59 -29.29 2.33 -1.73
C THR A 59 -29.28 1.29 -2.85
N SER A 60 -30.30 1.35 -3.70
CA SER A 60 -30.47 0.52 -4.89
C SER A 60 -31.25 1.27 -5.96
N MET A 61 -31.06 0.92 -7.24
CA MET A 61 -31.95 1.38 -8.30
C MET A 61 -33.27 0.58 -8.28
N ASP A 62 -34.32 1.10 -8.91
CA ASP A 62 -35.60 0.41 -9.04
C ASP A 62 -35.43 -0.90 -9.86
N PRO A 63 -35.57 -2.11 -9.26
CA PRO A 63 -35.34 -3.38 -9.95
C PRO A 63 -36.37 -3.66 -11.05
N ALA A 64 -37.48 -2.92 -11.10
CA ALA A 64 -38.42 -3.00 -12.22
C ALA A 64 -37.93 -2.23 -13.46
N LYS A 65 -36.94 -1.34 -13.31
CA LYS A 65 -36.44 -0.44 -14.36
C LYS A 65 -34.95 -0.60 -14.65
N ASP A 66 -34.16 -1.08 -13.70
CA ASP A 66 -32.73 -1.27 -13.81
C ASP A 66 -32.38 -2.78 -13.77
N SER A 67 -31.71 -3.26 -14.82
CA SER A 67 -31.39 -4.68 -14.95
C SER A 67 -30.32 -5.18 -13.97
N ASP A 68 -29.41 -4.30 -13.54
CA ASP A 68 -28.37 -4.66 -12.57
C ASP A 68 -28.95 -4.74 -11.16
N ALA A 69 -29.83 -3.82 -10.80
CA ALA A 69 -30.62 -3.93 -9.58
C ALA A 69 -31.51 -5.18 -9.62
N ALA A 70 -32.22 -5.45 -10.73
CA ALA A 70 -33.01 -6.66 -10.89
C ALA A 70 -32.18 -7.94 -10.67
N PHE A 71 -30.96 -7.98 -11.23
CA PHE A 71 -30.03 -9.09 -11.05
C PHE A 71 -29.61 -9.27 -9.59
N ILE A 72 -29.23 -8.18 -8.91
CA ILE A 72 -28.81 -8.21 -7.50
C ILE A 72 -29.96 -8.67 -6.59
N HIS A 73 -31.15 -8.09 -6.76
CA HIS A 73 -32.33 -8.45 -5.96
C HIS A 73 -32.75 -9.89 -6.19
N ALA A 74 -32.69 -10.38 -7.44
CA ALA A 74 -32.99 -11.79 -7.74
C ALA A 74 -31.97 -12.76 -7.13
N ASP A 75 -30.67 -12.43 -7.17
CA ASP A 75 -29.62 -13.23 -6.52
C ASP A 75 -29.84 -13.29 -5.01
N LEU A 76 -29.98 -12.13 -4.35
CA LEU A 76 -30.23 -12.03 -2.91
C LEU A 76 -31.49 -12.81 -2.50
N ALA A 77 -32.59 -12.64 -3.24
CA ALA A 77 -33.84 -13.36 -3.00
C ALA A 77 -33.68 -14.88 -3.16
N SER A 78 -32.86 -15.35 -4.12
CA SER A 78 -32.58 -16.78 -4.31
C SER A 78 -31.87 -17.43 -3.12
N PHE A 79 -31.17 -16.63 -2.31
CA PHE A 79 -30.56 -17.01 -1.05
C PHE A 79 -31.40 -16.63 0.18
N ASN A 80 -32.69 -16.28 0.01
CA ASN A 80 -33.59 -15.84 1.08
C ASN A 80 -33.12 -14.58 1.84
N VAL A 81 -32.35 -13.70 1.19
CA VAL A 81 -32.01 -12.38 1.74
C VAL A 81 -33.08 -11.37 1.33
N ASP A 82 -33.74 -10.78 2.31
CA ASP A 82 -34.82 -9.83 2.09
C ASP A 82 -34.26 -8.44 1.74
N CYS A 83 -34.71 -7.88 0.61
CA CYS A 83 -34.28 -6.58 0.09
C CYS A 83 -35.30 -5.46 0.33
N SER A 84 -36.34 -5.69 1.14
CA SER A 84 -37.44 -4.74 1.32
C SER A 84 -37.04 -3.45 2.03
N LEU A 85 -35.87 -3.44 2.68
CA LEU A 85 -35.27 -2.27 3.32
C LEU A 85 -34.40 -1.43 2.38
N ALA A 86 -34.16 -1.89 1.14
CA ALA A 86 -33.41 -1.11 0.16
C ALA A 86 -34.09 0.25 -0.10
N VAL A 87 -33.30 1.31 -0.12
CA VAL A 87 -33.71 2.67 -0.47
C VAL A 87 -33.59 2.82 -1.97
N ILE A 88 -34.71 3.08 -2.64
CA ILE A 88 -34.76 3.15 -4.10
C ILE A 88 -34.44 4.57 -4.57
N GLU A 89 -33.30 4.72 -5.24
CA GLU A 89 -32.86 5.97 -5.84
C GLU A 89 -33.36 6.13 -7.28
N THR A 90 -33.55 7.37 -7.70
CA THR A 90 -34.04 7.71 -9.05
C THR A 90 -32.93 8.04 -10.04
N GLU A 91 -31.71 8.31 -9.57
CA GLU A 91 -30.56 8.71 -10.37
C GLU A 91 -29.34 7.82 -10.09
N GLY A 92 -28.45 7.69 -11.08
CA GLY A 92 -27.27 6.83 -11.00
C GLY A 92 -27.51 5.41 -11.54
N SER A 93 -26.60 4.50 -11.21
CA SER A 93 -26.63 3.09 -11.56
C SER A 93 -26.05 2.25 -10.41
N MET A 94 -26.46 0.98 -10.33
CA MET A 94 -25.83 0.04 -9.39
C MET A 94 -24.30 0.03 -9.57
N PRO A 95 -23.51 -0.09 -8.48
CA PRO A 95 -22.05 -0.17 -8.59
C PRO A 95 -21.61 -1.39 -9.40
N VAL A 96 -20.55 -1.24 -10.19
CA VAL A 96 -20.00 -2.31 -11.03
C VAL A 96 -18.50 -2.41 -10.82
N SER A 97 -18.00 -3.61 -10.55
CA SER A 97 -16.57 -3.93 -10.48
C SER A 97 -16.18 -4.81 -11.67
N TYR A 98 -15.24 -4.36 -12.48
CA TYR A 98 -14.58 -5.17 -13.51
C TYR A 98 -13.32 -5.78 -12.91
N ILE A 99 -13.31 -7.10 -12.74
CA ILE A 99 -12.25 -7.84 -12.08
C ILE A 99 -11.46 -8.62 -13.11
N LEU A 100 -10.19 -8.30 -13.31
CA LEU A 100 -9.27 -9.13 -14.06
C LEU A 100 -8.61 -10.13 -13.10
N SER A 101 -8.81 -11.42 -13.32
CA SER A 101 -8.19 -12.49 -12.53
C SER A 101 -7.14 -13.21 -13.38
N SER A 102 -5.89 -13.13 -12.97
CA SER A 102 -4.74 -13.66 -13.71
C SER A 102 -4.46 -15.12 -13.35
N ARG A 103 -4.49 -16.04 -14.32
CA ARG A 103 -4.06 -17.44 -14.10
C ARG A 103 -2.57 -17.55 -13.82
N ALA A 104 -1.74 -16.70 -14.45
CA ALA A 104 -0.29 -16.76 -14.33
C ALA A 104 0.19 -16.48 -12.91
N THR A 105 -0.45 -15.55 -12.21
CA THR A 105 -0.04 -15.08 -10.89
C THR A 105 -1.03 -15.42 -9.77
N GLY A 106 -2.27 -15.79 -10.11
CA GLY A 106 -3.35 -15.98 -9.14
C GLY A 106 -3.87 -14.67 -8.53
N SER A 107 -3.30 -13.51 -8.90
CA SER A 107 -3.71 -12.21 -8.40
C SER A 107 -4.94 -11.67 -9.14
N ARG A 108 -5.50 -10.55 -8.63
CA ARG A 108 -6.58 -9.82 -9.30
C ARG A 108 -6.35 -8.31 -9.31
N THR A 109 -6.89 -7.64 -10.33
CA THR A 109 -7.02 -6.18 -10.40
C THR A 109 -8.49 -5.83 -10.58
N ILE A 110 -8.96 -4.80 -9.88
CA ILE A 110 -10.37 -4.40 -9.85
C ILE A 110 -10.49 -2.96 -10.32
N VAL A 111 -11.32 -2.72 -11.34
CA VAL A 111 -11.78 -1.39 -11.73
C VAL A 111 -13.21 -1.24 -11.23
N HIS A 112 -13.43 -0.37 -10.26
CA HIS A 112 -14.74 -0.15 -9.65
C HIS A 112 -15.37 1.14 -10.17
N SER A 113 -16.66 1.12 -10.45
CA SER A 113 -17.45 2.29 -10.85
C SER A 113 -18.71 2.37 -10.01
N ARG A 114 -18.99 3.54 -9.47
CA ARG A 114 -20.19 3.86 -8.70
C ARG A 114 -20.72 5.22 -9.13
N THR A 115 -22.03 5.31 -9.33
CA THR A 115 -22.72 6.58 -9.63
C THR A 115 -23.98 6.78 -8.78
N ILE A 116 -24.56 5.71 -8.22
CA ILE A 116 -25.61 5.83 -7.21
C ILE A 116 -25.06 6.47 -5.93
N THR A 117 -25.87 7.31 -5.31
CA THR A 117 -25.58 7.89 -4.00
C THR A 117 -25.45 6.82 -2.93
N GLU A 118 -24.58 7.06 -1.96
CA GLU A 118 -24.49 6.19 -0.79
C GLU A 118 -25.69 6.38 0.14
N LEU A 119 -25.96 5.36 0.97
CA LEU A 119 -27.02 5.44 1.97
C LEU A 119 -26.72 6.58 2.96
N ASP A 120 -27.60 7.57 3.02
CA ASP A 120 -27.51 8.65 3.98
C ASP A 120 -28.14 8.28 5.34
N VAL A 121 -27.82 9.06 6.36
CA VAL A 121 -28.26 8.82 7.75
C VAL A 121 -29.78 8.93 7.90
N GLU A 122 -30.45 9.83 7.19
CA GLU A 122 -31.89 10.07 7.32
C GLU A 122 -32.68 8.93 6.68
N SER A 123 -32.27 8.50 5.49
CA SER A 123 -32.81 7.33 4.81
C SER A 123 -32.61 6.06 5.64
N PHE A 124 -31.45 5.89 6.27
CA PHE A 124 -31.21 4.80 7.22
C PHE A 124 -32.17 4.83 8.41
N LYS A 125 -32.30 5.98 9.09
CA LYS A 125 -33.21 6.15 10.24
C LYS A 125 -34.64 5.76 9.88
N LYS A 126 -35.13 6.25 8.74
CA LYS A 126 -36.48 5.94 8.24
C LYS A 126 -36.68 4.44 7.98
N GLN A 127 -35.69 3.74 7.43
CA GLN A 127 -35.78 2.31 7.19
C GLN A 127 -35.69 1.50 8.49
N VAL A 128 -34.90 1.94 9.47
CA VAL A 128 -34.86 1.34 10.80
C VAL A 128 -36.19 1.53 11.52
N GLU A 129 -36.79 2.72 11.48
CA GLU A 129 -38.12 2.98 12.03
C GLU A 129 -39.16 2.07 11.38
N ARG A 130 -39.22 2.04 10.05
CA ARG A 130 -40.11 1.15 9.30
C ARG A 130 -39.89 -0.32 9.65
N TYR A 131 -38.63 -0.75 9.82
CA TYR A 131 -38.34 -2.11 10.27
C TYR A 131 -38.98 -2.39 11.62
N LEU A 132 -38.80 -1.49 12.59
CA LEU A 132 -39.32 -1.67 13.94
C LEU A 132 -40.86 -1.61 14.01
N THR A 133 -41.51 -0.74 13.22
CA THR A 133 -42.96 -0.53 13.29
C THR A 133 -43.76 -1.48 12.41
N ASP A 134 -43.28 -1.75 11.18
CA ASP A 134 -44.11 -2.37 10.14
C ASP A 134 -43.68 -3.81 9.84
N ILE A 135 -42.42 -4.16 10.09
CA ILE A 135 -41.81 -5.43 9.67
C ILE A 135 -41.56 -6.35 10.86
N SER A 136 -41.01 -5.80 11.96
CA SER A 136 -40.72 -6.56 13.15
C SER A 136 -42.02 -6.98 13.84
N GLN A 137 -42.15 -8.27 14.12
CA GLN A 137 -43.30 -8.82 14.85
C GLN A 137 -43.19 -8.59 16.36
N ASP A 138 -41.99 -8.32 16.86
CA ASP A 138 -41.69 -8.03 18.26
C ASP A 138 -40.65 -6.90 18.32
N MET A 139 -41.09 -5.72 18.74
CA MET A 139 -40.21 -4.55 18.84
C MET A 139 -39.08 -4.73 19.86
N ASN A 140 -39.23 -5.63 20.83
CA ASN A 140 -38.22 -5.90 21.85
C ASN A 140 -37.32 -7.08 21.47
N ALA A 141 -37.61 -7.81 20.39
CA ALA A 141 -36.77 -8.89 19.95
C ALA A 141 -35.38 -8.35 19.55
N PRO A 142 -34.29 -9.04 19.94
CA PRO A 142 -32.96 -8.65 19.51
C PRO A 142 -32.86 -8.58 17.98
N VAL A 143 -32.18 -7.55 17.48
CA VAL A 143 -31.81 -7.41 16.06
C VAL A 143 -30.32 -7.13 15.95
N TRP A 144 -29.67 -7.76 14.97
CA TRP A 144 -28.25 -7.59 14.70
C TRP A 144 -28.07 -6.65 13.51
N PHE A 145 -27.30 -5.59 13.68
CA PHE A 145 -26.86 -4.70 12.62
C PHE A 145 -25.38 -4.92 12.34
N HIS A 146 -25.05 -5.26 11.10
CA HIS A 146 -23.67 -5.35 10.64
C HIS A 146 -23.37 -4.21 9.67
N PHE A 147 -22.28 -3.47 9.90
CA PHE A 147 -21.89 -2.33 9.08
C PHE A 147 -20.59 -2.60 8.31
N GLU A 148 -20.62 -2.28 7.02
CA GLU A 148 -19.42 -2.13 6.18
C GLU A 148 -18.77 -0.76 6.48
N GLY A 149 -17.56 -0.75 7.06
CA GLY A 149 -16.85 0.46 7.49
C GLY A 149 -16.21 1.26 6.36
N ARG A 150 -16.93 1.51 5.25
CA ARG A 150 -16.40 2.21 4.06
C ARG A 150 -16.77 3.68 3.97
N ASN A 151 -17.93 4.12 4.47
CA ASN A 151 -18.22 5.54 4.68
C ASN A 151 -18.26 5.81 6.17
N MET A 152 -17.08 5.83 6.80
CA MET A 152 -16.97 5.70 8.25
C MET A 152 -17.70 6.81 9.01
N GLU A 153 -17.69 8.06 8.55
CA GLU A 153 -18.39 9.15 9.26
C GLU A 153 -19.91 8.94 9.25
N THR A 154 -20.48 8.64 8.08
CA THR A 154 -21.91 8.34 7.93
C THR A 154 -22.31 7.11 8.75
N VAL A 155 -21.53 6.02 8.65
CA VAL A 155 -21.74 4.78 9.40
C VAL A 155 -21.69 5.04 10.91
N ARG A 156 -20.75 5.87 11.38
CA ARG A 156 -20.68 6.26 12.80
C ARG A 156 -21.97 6.92 13.27
N GLN A 157 -22.53 7.84 12.49
CA GLN A 157 -23.81 8.49 12.83
C GLN A 157 -24.98 7.49 12.86
N MET A 158 -24.99 6.50 11.96
CA MET A 158 -25.99 5.43 11.96
C MET A 158 -25.87 4.54 13.21
N MET A 159 -24.64 4.16 13.59
CA MET A 159 -24.37 3.36 14.80
C MET A 159 -24.75 4.12 16.07
N LEU A 160 -24.45 5.43 16.15
CA LEU A 160 -24.89 6.28 17.26
C LEU A 160 -26.42 6.32 17.37
N HIS A 161 -27.12 6.50 16.26
CA HIS A 161 -28.58 6.48 16.25
C HIS A 161 -29.12 5.14 16.80
N LEU A 162 -28.54 4.01 16.41
CA LEU A 162 -28.93 2.71 16.97
C LEU A 162 -28.67 2.61 18.47
N ARG A 163 -27.51 3.07 18.95
CA ARG A 163 -27.20 3.07 20.39
C ARG A 163 -28.16 3.93 21.21
N GLU A 164 -28.62 5.04 20.66
CA GLU A 164 -29.57 5.95 21.31
C GLU A 164 -31.02 5.46 21.28
N ASN A 165 -31.45 4.86 20.16
CA ASN A 165 -32.88 4.66 19.87
C ASN A 165 -33.30 3.17 19.79
N VAL A 166 -32.34 2.24 19.71
CA VAL A 166 -32.59 0.80 19.53
C VAL A 166 -31.76 0.00 20.56
N PRO A 167 -32.14 0.02 21.85
CA PRO A 167 -31.34 -0.57 22.93
C PRO A 167 -31.10 -2.09 22.80
N GLN A 168 -31.98 -2.79 22.08
CA GLN A 168 -31.88 -4.21 21.76
C GLN A 168 -30.97 -4.53 20.57
N ALA A 169 -30.42 -3.51 19.89
CA ALA A 169 -29.52 -3.68 18.77
C ALA A 169 -28.17 -4.24 19.21
N LYS A 170 -27.73 -5.31 18.54
CA LYS A 170 -26.33 -5.74 18.52
C LYS A 170 -25.67 -5.19 17.28
N ILE A 171 -24.47 -4.66 17.43
CA ILE A 171 -23.75 -4.00 16.34
C ILE A 171 -22.45 -4.74 16.09
N SER A 172 -22.17 -5.06 14.83
CA SER A 172 -20.82 -5.39 14.41
C SER A 172 -20.39 -4.48 13.27
N VAL A 173 -19.09 -4.27 13.15
CA VAL A 173 -18.50 -3.44 12.08
C VAL A 173 -17.28 -4.14 11.52
N GLU A 174 -17.12 -4.09 10.21
CA GLU A 174 -15.86 -4.45 9.54
C GLU A 174 -15.06 -3.19 9.20
N ILE A 175 -13.76 -3.21 9.49
CA ILE A 175 -12.82 -2.13 9.23
C ILE A 175 -11.72 -2.69 8.32
N GLU A 176 -11.83 -2.37 7.03
CA GLU A 176 -10.90 -2.85 6.01
C GLU A 176 -10.35 -1.75 5.10
N PHE A 177 -10.98 -0.58 5.04
CA PHE A 177 -10.72 0.38 3.97
C PHE A 177 -9.63 1.40 4.36
N PRO A 178 -8.43 1.35 3.75
CA PRO A 178 -7.27 2.12 4.17
C PRO A 178 -7.37 3.63 3.89
N ARG A 179 -8.46 4.13 3.30
CA ARG A 179 -8.65 5.56 3.06
C ARG A 179 -8.88 6.36 4.34
N TYR A 180 -9.40 5.74 5.41
CA TYR A 180 -9.81 6.47 6.61
C TYR A 180 -8.80 6.33 7.76
N PRO A 181 -8.46 7.44 8.44
CA PRO A 181 -7.49 7.42 9.53
C PRO A 181 -8.04 6.64 10.73
N TRP A 182 -7.11 6.07 11.51
CA TRP A 182 -7.46 5.34 12.72
C TRP A 182 -8.24 6.16 13.74
N THR A 183 -8.01 7.48 13.76
CA THR A 183 -8.75 8.42 14.63
C THR A 183 -10.26 8.36 14.43
N LEU A 184 -10.72 8.08 13.20
CA LEU A 184 -12.14 7.88 12.91
C LEU A 184 -12.53 6.40 13.12
N ALA A 185 -11.76 5.46 12.57
CA ALA A 185 -12.06 4.03 12.67
C ALA A 185 -12.23 3.54 14.12
N LYS A 186 -11.39 4.01 15.05
CA LYS A 186 -11.47 3.68 16.47
C LYS A 186 -12.81 4.09 17.11
N THR A 187 -13.42 5.17 16.64
CA THR A 187 -14.73 5.65 17.13
C THR A 187 -15.89 4.81 16.63
N LEU A 188 -15.76 4.14 15.48
CA LEU A 188 -16.73 3.14 15.04
C LEU A 188 -16.55 1.86 15.84
N ALA A 189 -15.29 1.43 16.00
CA ALA A 189 -14.95 0.24 16.78
C ALA A 189 -15.52 0.32 18.21
N SER A 190 -15.42 1.48 18.89
CA SER A 190 -15.94 1.67 20.25
C SER A 190 -17.47 1.63 20.35
N LEU A 191 -18.20 1.79 19.24
CA LEU A 191 -19.66 1.68 19.19
C LEU A 191 -20.16 0.26 18.90
N ALA A 192 -19.31 -0.66 18.46
CA ALA A 192 -19.70 -2.03 18.09
C ALA A 192 -19.61 -3.01 19.27
N ASP A 193 -20.46 -4.04 19.26
CA ASP A 193 -20.29 -5.22 20.13
C ASP A 193 -19.16 -6.12 19.61
N PHE A 194 -18.99 -6.24 18.28
CA PHE A 194 -17.94 -7.06 17.65
C PHE A 194 -17.26 -6.28 16.52
N VAL A 195 -15.93 -6.26 16.53
CA VAL A 195 -15.13 -5.51 15.56
C VAL A 195 -14.31 -6.49 14.72
N PHE A 196 -14.53 -6.49 13.41
CA PHE A 196 -13.70 -7.23 12.46
C PHE A 196 -12.64 -6.29 11.88
N MET A 197 -11.36 -6.59 12.14
CA MET A 197 -10.23 -5.79 11.69
C MET A 197 -9.47 -6.51 10.58
N SER A 198 -9.36 -5.88 9.42
CA SER A 198 -8.53 -6.40 8.32
C SER A 198 -7.05 -6.26 8.65
N LYS A 199 -6.26 -7.31 8.37
CA LYS A 199 -4.81 -7.27 8.45
C LYS A 199 -4.19 -6.16 7.59
N ASP A 200 -4.80 -5.87 6.44
CA ASP A 200 -4.29 -4.86 5.51
C ASP A 200 -4.52 -3.46 6.08
N TYR A 201 -5.69 -3.23 6.70
CA TYR A 201 -5.93 -1.97 7.44
C TYR A 201 -4.95 -1.80 8.61
N LEU A 202 -4.71 -2.86 9.39
CA LEU A 202 -3.74 -2.79 10.50
C LEU A 202 -2.33 -2.44 10.00
N ARG A 203 -1.88 -3.07 8.92
CA ARG A 203 -0.53 -2.88 8.37
C ARG A 203 -0.37 -1.54 7.67
N ASP A 204 -1.32 -1.18 6.82
CA ASP A 204 -1.17 -0.06 5.90
C ASP A 204 -1.59 1.27 6.54
N ASN A 205 -2.55 1.27 7.49
CA ASN A 205 -3.06 2.50 8.10
C ASN A 205 -2.52 2.82 9.48
N ILE A 206 -2.18 1.80 10.27
CA ILE A 206 -1.70 2.00 11.65
C ILE A 206 -0.33 1.39 11.91
N ASN A 207 0.32 0.85 10.87
CA ASN A 207 1.67 0.30 10.91
C ASN A 207 1.84 -0.81 11.97
N ILE A 208 0.81 -1.63 12.15
CA ILE A 208 0.81 -2.79 13.05
C ILE A 208 1.00 -4.06 12.23
N GLY A 209 2.07 -4.81 12.51
CA GLY A 209 2.49 -5.94 11.69
C GLY A 209 1.73 -7.25 11.97
N SER A 210 1.12 -7.34 13.16
CA SER A 210 0.51 -8.56 13.69
C SER A 210 -0.75 -8.30 14.52
N ALA A 211 -1.67 -9.27 14.58
CA ALA A 211 -2.84 -9.18 15.45
C ALA A 211 -2.47 -9.14 16.94
N GLN A 212 -1.38 -9.83 17.31
CA GLN A 212 -0.79 -9.85 18.65
C GLN A 212 -0.49 -8.44 19.15
N GLU A 213 0.28 -7.70 18.36
CA GLU A 213 0.66 -6.31 18.64
C GLU A 213 -0.59 -5.43 18.77
N PHE A 214 -1.55 -5.55 17.84
CA PHE A 214 -2.81 -4.82 17.92
C PHE A 214 -3.56 -5.08 19.24
N PHE A 215 -3.67 -6.34 19.66
CA PHE A 215 -4.34 -6.71 20.90
C PHE A 215 -3.59 -6.28 22.16
N GLU A 216 -2.26 -6.20 22.13
CA GLU A 216 -1.48 -5.61 23.21
C GLU A 216 -1.77 -4.12 23.37
N MET A 217 -1.87 -3.39 22.26
CA MET A 217 -2.20 -1.95 22.27
C MET A 217 -3.62 -1.68 22.78
N ILE A 218 -4.60 -2.52 22.42
CA ILE A 218 -5.97 -2.47 22.98
C ILE A 218 -5.93 -2.70 24.50
N ARG A 219 -5.22 -3.74 24.97
CA ARG A 219 -5.12 -4.06 26.40
C ARG A 219 -4.41 -2.98 27.20
N ASN A 220 -3.38 -2.36 26.63
CA ASN A 220 -2.63 -1.27 27.26
C ASN A 220 -3.38 0.06 27.26
N GLN A 221 -4.62 0.11 26.77
CA GLN A 221 -5.43 1.32 26.65
C GLN A 221 -4.64 2.45 25.96
N GLN A 222 -3.93 2.10 24.89
CA GLN A 222 -3.10 3.07 24.18
C GLN A 222 -3.92 4.22 23.57
N TRP A 223 -5.23 4.05 23.44
CA TRP A 223 -6.15 5.03 22.89
C TRP A 223 -7.24 5.39 23.89
N ASP A 224 -7.74 6.64 23.80
CA ASP A 224 -8.70 7.24 24.73
C ASP A 224 -10.14 6.68 24.67
N GLU A 225 -10.41 5.67 23.83
CA GLU A 225 -11.74 5.09 23.67
C GLU A 225 -12.04 4.09 24.79
N ASP A 226 -13.26 4.12 25.35
CA ASP A 226 -13.70 3.12 26.31
C ASP A 226 -14.22 1.87 25.61
N TRP A 227 -13.32 0.94 25.32
CA TRP A 227 -13.65 -0.36 24.72
C TRP A 227 -14.62 -1.17 25.57
N ASN A 228 -14.63 -0.98 26.89
CA ASN A 228 -15.42 -1.81 27.81
C ASN A 228 -16.91 -1.44 27.81
N GLN A 229 -17.27 -0.31 27.22
CA GLN A 229 -18.67 0.12 27.17
C GLN A 229 -19.52 -0.84 26.31
N TRP A 230 -19.02 -1.22 25.13
CA TRP A 230 -19.78 -2.03 24.17
C TRP A 230 -18.99 -3.22 23.62
N VAL A 231 -17.69 -3.09 23.42
CA VAL A 231 -16.90 -4.07 22.66
C VAL A 231 -16.77 -5.35 23.46
N LYS A 232 -17.17 -6.46 22.85
CA LYS A 232 -17.04 -7.82 23.40
C LYS A 232 -15.84 -8.55 22.83
N ALA A 233 -15.53 -8.35 21.54
CA ALA A 233 -14.36 -8.93 20.93
C ALA A 233 -13.84 -8.13 19.73
N PHE A 234 -12.51 -8.14 19.57
CA PHE A 234 -11.82 -7.79 18.34
C PHE A 234 -11.44 -9.08 17.61
N ILE A 235 -11.73 -9.16 16.31
CA ILE A 235 -11.53 -10.34 15.48
C ILE A 235 -10.70 -9.93 14.26
N CYS A 236 -9.57 -10.60 14.05
CA CYS A 236 -8.60 -10.30 13.01
C CYS A 236 -8.41 -11.51 12.08
N PRO A 237 -9.21 -11.64 11.00
CA PRO A 237 -8.95 -12.62 9.96
C PRO A 237 -7.60 -12.36 9.30
N TRP A 238 -6.76 -13.40 9.22
CA TRP A 238 -5.36 -13.30 8.80
C TRP A 238 -5.02 -14.13 7.56
N GLY A 239 -6.02 -14.44 6.74
CA GLY A 239 -5.86 -15.22 5.52
C GLY A 239 -5.47 -16.67 5.81
N SER A 240 -4.37 -17.14 5.21
CA SER A 240 -3.90 -18.52 5.36
C SER A 240 -3.43 -18.90 6.76
N GLU A 241 -3.15 -17.91 7.62
CA GLU A 241 -2.85 -18.17 9.03
C GLU A 241 -4.12 -18.46 9.84
N GLY A 242 -5.32 -18.24 9.30
CA GLY A 242 -6.57 -18.38 10.03
C GLY A 242 -7.00 -17.06 10.67
N VAL A 243 -7.47 -17.09 11.91
CA VAL A 243 -8.05 -15.93 12.59
C VAL A 243 -7.51 -15.79 14.00
N TYR A 244 -7.14 -14.57 14.35
CA TYR A 244 -6.81 -14.18 15.72
C TYR A 244 -7.98 -13.41 16.33
N TYR A 245 -8.27 -13.60 17.61
CA TYR A 245 -9.27 -12.78 18.28
C TYR A 245 -8.94 -12.54 19.75
N LEU A 246 -9.48 -11.44 20.28
CA LEU A 246 -9.36 -11.02 21.67
C LEU A 246 -10.77 -10.80 22.23
N GLU A 247 -11.13 -11.58 23.26
CA GLU A 247 -12.34 -11.32 24.06
C GLU A 247 -12.06 -10.29 25.15
N MET A 248 -12.88 -9.25 25.22
CA MET A 248 -12.72 -8.17 26.20
C MET A 248 -13.04 -8.62 27.64
N SER A 249 -13.76 -9.73 27.80
CA SER A 249 -14.05 -10.32 29.11
C SER A 249 -12.91 -11.15 29.69
N GLY A 250 -11.91 -11.50 28.87
CA GLY A 250 -10.76 -12.33 29.22
C GLY A 250 -9.43 -11.62 29.01
N THR A 251 -8.33 -12.31 29.35
CA THR A 251 -6.96 -11.80 29.17
C THR A 251 -6.19 -12.50 28.05
N ALA A 252 -6.76 -13.60 27.51
CA ALA A 252 -6.11 -14.42 26.51
C ALA A 252 -6.47 -13.94 25.10
N MET A 253 -5.44 -13.86 24.25
CA MET A 253 -5.62 -13.85 22.80
C MET A 253 -5.77 -15.29 22.34
N HIS A 254 -6.63 -15.51 21.36
CA HIS A 254 -6.89 -16.80 20.76
C HIS A 254 -6.49 -16.81 19.28
N HIS A 255 -6.11 -17.97 18.78
CA HIS A 255 -5.77 -18.20 17.39
C HIS A 255 -6.44 -19.47 16.91
N ILE A 256 -7.14 -19.39 15.78
CA ILE A 256 -7.74 -20.54 15.10
C ILE A 256 -7.07 -20.65 13.74
N PRO A 257 -6.27 -21.71 13.49
CA PRO A 257 -5.58 -21.87 12.21
C PRO A 257 -6.58 -22.21 11.09
N ALA A 258 -6.32 -21.68 9.88
CA ALA A 258 -7.05 -22.11 8.70
C ALA A 258 -6.56 -23.49 8.25
N ALA A 259 -7.48 -24.34 7.79
CA ALA A 259 -7.09 -25.61 7.18
C ALA A 259 -6.34 -25.35 5.86
N GLN A 260 -5.25 -26.10 5.66
CA GLN A 260 -4.47 -26.01 4.44
C GLN A 260 -5.24 -26.61 3.26
N LEU A 261 -5.39 -25.84 2.19
CA LEU A 261 -5.98 -26.31 0.94
C LEU A 261 -4.88 -26.76 -0.02
N ASP A 262 -5.03 -27.93 -0.61
CA ASP A 262 -4.15 -28.40 -1.69
C ASP A 262 -4.12 -27.44 -2.87
N ARG A 263 -5.27 -26.78 -3.13
CA ARG A 263 -5.42 -25.79 -4.19
C ARG A 263 -6.47 -24.75 -3.82
N VAL A 264 -6.08 -23.48 -3.85
CA VAL A 264 -7.02 -22.36 -3.81
C VAL A 264 -7.62 -22.18 -5.21
N VAL A 265 -8.95 -22.20 -5.29
CA VAL A 265 -9.69 -21.97 -6.53
C VAL A 265 -10.01 -20.48 -6.68
N GLU A 266 -10.51 -19.84 -5.61
CA GLU A 266 -10.89 -18.43 -5.63
C GLU A 266 -10.92 -17.84 -4.21
N SER A 267 -10.07 -16.84 -3.93
CA SER A 267 -10.03 -16.17 -2.62
C SER A 267 -11.00 -14.98 -2.50
N ASN A 268 -11.61 -14.51 -3.60
CA ASN A 268 -12.50 -13.33 -3.62
C ASN A 268 -13.74 -13.48 -2.73
N GLY A 269 -13.91 -12.64 -1.71
CA GLY A 269 -15.02 -12.74 -0.76
C GLY A 269 -14.80 -13.79 0.35
N ALA A 270 -13.57 -14.23 0.59
CA ALA A 270 -13.24 -15.08 1.74
C ALA A 270 -13.49 -14.34 3.08
N GLY A 271 -13.14 -13.06 3.16
CA GLY A 271 -13.45 -12.20 4.32
C GLY A 271 -14.96 -12.07 4.55
N ASP A 272 -15.71 -11.72 3.51
CA ASP A 272 -17.18 -11.64 3.57
C ASP A 272 -17.82 -12.96 3.99
N SER A 273 -17.28 -14.09 3.53
CA SER A 273 -17.77 -15.42 3.91
C SER A 273 -17.49 -15.73 5.37
N PHE A 274 -16.31 -15.37 5.86
CA PHE A 274 -15.96 -15.45 7.28
C PHE A 274 -16.92 -14.59 8.12
N ILE A 275 -17.17 -13.34 7.71
CA ILE A 275 -18.06 -12.43 8.42
C ILE A 275 -19.50 -12.95 8.40
N GLY A 276 -20.02 -13.34 7.23
CA GLY A 276 -21.35 -13.92 7.09
C GLY A 276 -21.57 -15.13 8.00
N ALA A 277 -20.59 -16.02 8.06
CA ALA A 277 -20.65 -17.18 8.95
C ALA A 277 -20.56 -16.80 10.43
N SER A 278 -19.71 -15.82 10.76
CA SER A 278 -19.63 -15.26 12.11
C SER A 278 -20.98 -14.68 12.55
N LEU A 279 -21.65 -13.91 11.69
CA LEU A 279 -22.97 -13.33 11.97
C LEU A 279 -24.03 -14.42 12.19
N ALA A 280 -24.01 -15.51 11.42
CA ALA A 280 -24.94 -16.62 11.60
C ALA A 280 -24.79 -17.32 12.97
N GLY A 281 -23.57 -17.40 13.50
CA GLY A 281 -23.29 -17.93 14.83
C GLY A 281 -23.58 -16.93 15.95
N LEU A 282 -23.00 -15.73 15.86
CA LEU A 282 -23.13 -14.69 16.89
C LEU A 282 -24.58 -14.25 17.12
N SER A 283 -25.39 -14.18 16.06
CA SER A 283 -26.80 -13.80 16.15
C SER A 283 -27.68 -14.84 16.85
N ARG A 284 -27.16 -16.04 17.18
CA ARG A 284 -27.89 -17.02 18.01
C ARG A 284 -27.78 -16.70 19.50
N GLY A 285 -26.73 -15.97 19.92
CA GLY A 285 -26.54 -15.44 21.26
C GLY A 285 -26.10 -16.44 22.34
N ASN A 286 -26.24 -17.75 22.11
CA ASN A 286 -25.89 -18.82 23.06
C ASN A 286 -24.72 -19.70 22.58
N VAL A 287 -24.08 -19.37 21.46
CA VAL A 287 -22.97 -20.15 20.90
C VAL A 287 -21.63 -19.59 21.41
N PRO A 288 -20.71 -20.43 21.93
CA PRO A 288 -19.38 -19.98 22.33
C PRO A 288 -18.63 -19.29 21.19
N LEU A 289 -17.94 -18.18 21.46
CA LEU A 289 -17.26 -17.39 20.44
C LEU A 289 -16.26 -18.24 19.65
N GLU A 290 -15.45 -19.05 20.33
CA GLU A 290 -14.49 -19.95 19.69
C GLU A 290 -15.13 -20.85 18.62
N LEU A 291 -16.29 -21.45 18.91
CA LEU A 291 -17.01 -22.29 17.97
C LEU A 291 -17.55 -21.49 16.77
N VAL A 292 -18.00 -20.25 17.01
CA VAL A 292 -18.42 -19.35 15.94
C VAL A 292 -17.25 -19.00 15.02
N ILE A 293 -16.11 -18.60 15.58
CA ILE A 293 -14.93 -18.22 14.79
C ILE A 293 -14.33 -19.43 14.07
N LYS A 294 -14.33 -20.62 14.70
CA LYS A 294 -13.91 -21.87 14.05
C LYS A 294 -14.78 -22.21 12.85
N THR A 295 -16.10 -22.19 13.04
CA THR A 295 -17.06 -22.42 11.95
C THR A 295 -16.87 -21.40 10.83
N ALA A 296 -16.68 -20.13 11.16
CA ALA A 296 -16.44 -19.08 10.18
C ALA A 296 -15.13 -19.26 9.40
N CYS A 297 -14.07 -19.70 10.08
CA CYS A 297 -12.79 -20.02 9.44
C CYS A 297 -12.95 -21.21 8.47
N ASP A 298 -13.68 -22.25 8.87
CA ASP A 298 -13.98 -23.41 8.02
C ASP A 298 -14.81 -23.02 6.79
N VAL A 299 -15.84 -22.17 6.96
CA VAL A 299 -16.66 -21.67 5.84
C VAL A 299 -15.83 -20.87 4.85
N ALA A 300 -15.01 -19.94 5.32
CA ALA A 300 -14.12 -19.17 4.47
C ALA A 300 -13.10 -20.06 3.74
N THR A 301 -12.60 -21.09 4.41
CA THR A 301 -11.70 -22.09 3.82
C THR A 301 -12.40 -22.87 2.70
N VAL A 302 -13.60 -23.42 2.95
CA VAL A 302 -14.37 -24.12 1.90
C VAL A 302 -14.66 -23.18 0.74
N LYS A 303 -15.04 -21.93 1.02
CA LYS A 303 -15.28 -20.93 -0.02
C LYS A 303 -14.04 -20.69 -0.89
N CYS A 304 -12.83 -20.73 -0.32
CA CYS A 304 -11.59 -20.62 -1.10
C CYS A 304 -11.34 -21.80 -2.07
N SER A 305 -12.01 -22.93 -1.87
CA SER A 305 -11.90 -24.14 -2.70
C SER A 305 -12.91 -24.20 -3.86
N GLN A 306 -13.75 -23.18 -4.03
CA GLN A 306 -14.82 -23.15 -5.04
C GLN A 306 -15.02 -21.75 -5.64
N HIS A 307 -15.79 -21.67 -6.73
CA HIS A 307 -16.25 -20.38 -7.28
C HIS A 307 -17.61 -20.00 -6.70
N GLY A 308 -17.79 -18.71 -6.42
CA GLY A 308 -19.07 -18.17 -5.95
C GLY A 308 -19.46 -18.61 -4.53
N PHE A 309 -20.66 -18.22 -4.12
CA PHE A 309 -21.06 -18.21 -2.72
C PHE A 309 -22.09 -19.27 -2.33
N LYS A 310 -22.47 -20.17 -3.24
CA LYS A 310 -23.33 -21.30 -2.90
C LYS A 310 -22.50 -22.38 -2.21
N LEU A 311 -22.68 -22.55 -0.91
CA LEU A 311 -21.91 -23.51 -0.11
C LEU A 311 -22.43 -24.94 -0.31
N PRO A 312 -21.62 -25.98 -0.09
CA PRO A 312 -22.07 -27.37 -0.24
C PRO A 312 -23.13 -27.74 0.81
N ASP A 313 -24.24 -28.35 0.38
CA ASP A 313 -25.39 -28.67 1.25
C ASP A 313 -25.00 -29.52 2.48
N GLU A 314 -24.11 -30.49 2.32
CA GLU A 314 -23.60 -31.34 3.41
C GLU A 314 -22.83 -30.53 4.47
N MET A 315 -22.02 -29.57 4.02
CA MET A 315 -21.25 -28.69 4.92
C MET A 315 -22.17 -27.69 5.61
N ILE A 316 -23.15 -27.13 4.90
CA ILE A 316 -24.18 -26.26 5.48
C ILE A 316 -24.87 -26.97 6.65
N LEU A 317 -25.33 -28.21 6.44
CA LEU A 317 -26.01 -28.97 7.49
C LEU A 317 -25.10 -29.19 8.71
N LYS A 318 -23.84 -29.55 8.48
CA LYS A 318 -22.84 -29.71 9.55
C LYS A 318 -22.66 -28.42 10.34
N TRP A 319 -22.37 -27.30 9.69
CA TRP A 319 -22.16 -26.02 10.37
C TRP A 319 -23.42 -25.52 11.09
N GLN A 320 -24.60 -25.76 10.52
CA GLN A 320 -25.86 -25.43 11.20
C GLN A 320 -26.02 -26.22 12.49
N GLN A 321 -25.66 -27.52 12.50
CA GLN A 321 -25.66 -28.40 13.66
C GLN A 321 -24.59 -27.98 14.69
N ASP A 322 -23.36 -27.69 14.23
CA ASP A 322 -22.28 -27.21 15.08
C ASP A 322 -22.72 -25.94 15.84
N LEU A 323 -23.32 -24.98 15.13
CA LEU A 323 -23.86 -23.76 15.72
C LEU A 323 -25.17 -23.97 16.53
N GLN A 324 -25.73 -25.18 16.59
CA GLN A 324 -26.91 -25.54 17.41
C GLN A 324 -26.53 -26.31 18.68
N LEU A 325 -25.33 -26.88 18.77
CA LEU A 325 -24.94 -27.78 19.86
C LEU A 325 -24.74 -27.01 21.18
N GLU A 326 -25.64 -27.24 22.13
CA GLU A 326 -25.43 -26.98 23.56
C GLU A 326 -24.49 -28.05 24.13
N ASN A 327 -23.25 -27.68 24.47
CA ASN A 327 -22.27 -28.43 25.28
C ASN A 327 -22.19 -29.97 25.12
N SER A 328 -21.13 -30.46 24.48
CA SER A 328 -20.48 -31.70 24.93
C SER A 328 -19.03 -31.84 24.44
N GLY A 329 -18.08 -31.77 25.38
CA GLY A 329 -16.92 -32.65 25.45
C GLY A 329 -15.70 -32.34 24.58
N GLU A 330 -14.55 -32.30 25.26
CA GLU A 330 -13.17 -32.39 24.75
C GLU A 330 -13.01 -33.12 23.40
N ILE A 331 -12.29 -32.49 22.46
CA ILE A 331 -11.86 -33.13 21.22
C ILE A 331 -10.44 -33.67 21.41
N ASP A 332 -10.33 -34.96 21.16
CA ASP A 332 -9.15 -35.83 21.24
C ASP A 332 -8.12 -35.48 20.15
N ASP A 333 -6.93 -35.06 20.56
CA ASP A 333 -5.79 -34.76 19.69
C ASP A 333 -5.01 -36.06 19.40
N GLN A 334 -5.32 -36.74 18.30
CA GLN A 334 -4.49 -37.86 17.83
C GLN A 334 -4.39 -37.99 16.30
N VAL A 335 -3.16 -37.74 15.83
CA VAL A 335 -2.42 -38.41 14.73
C VAL A 335 -2.66 -37.91 13.30
N LEU A 336 -1.66 -37.22 12.71
CA LEU A 336 -0.75 -37.89 11.76
C LEU A 336 0.56 -37.10 11.54
N ASP A 337 1.65 -37.68 12.03
CA ASP A 337 3.05 -37.40 11.68
C ASP A 337 3.40 -38.16 10.40
N SER A 338 3.99 -37.48 9.40
CA SER A 338 4.99 -38.12 8.54
C SER A 338 5.87 -37.15 7.74
N ARG A 339 7.16 -37.14 8.12
CA ARG A 339 8.37 -37.19 7.28
C ARG A 339 8.79 -35.94 6.49
N ILE A 340 9.79 -35.27 7.05
CA ILE A 340 10.75 -34.38 6.39
C ILE A 340 11.76 -35.23 5.61
N THR A 341 11.98 -34.90 4.34
CA THR A 341 13.19 -35.29 3.59
C THR A 341 13.77 -34.05 2.93
N ASP A 342 15.04 -33.79 3.26
CA ASP A 342 15.90 -32.78 2.64
C ASP A 342 16.03 -32.97 1.12
N THR A 343 15.89 -31.89 0.37
CA THR A 343 16.56 -31.74 -0.94
C THR A 343 16.85 -30.26 -1.25
N GLU A 344 18.15 -29.97 -1.24
CA GLU A 344 18.95 -29.11 -2.12
C GLU A 344 18.39 -27.77 -2.65
N GLN A 345 19.15 -26.72 -2.29
CA GLN A 345 19.04 -25.34 -2.77
C GLN A 345 19.26 -25.24 -4.29
N THR A 346 18.26 -24.72 -5.00
CA THR A 346 18.41 -24.14 -6.34
C THR A 346 18.41 -22.61 -6.26
N PRO A 347 19.23 -21.90 -7.06
CA PRO A 347 19.37 -20.44 -6.95
C PRO A 347 18.09 -19.76 -7.44
N HIS A 348 17.45 -18.99 -6.56
CA HIS A 348 16.26 -18.23 -6.87
C HIS A 348 16.59 -17.11 -7.88
N SER A 349 16.00 -17.19 -9.08
CA SER A 349 15.93 -16.06 -10.00
C SER A 349 14.84 -15.10 -9.52
N VAL A 350 15.23 -14.01 -8.86
CA VAL A 350 14.32 -12.90 -8.54
C VAL A 350 14.21 -12.02 -9.78
N THR A 351 13.07 -12.07 -10.48
CA THR A 351 12.70 -11.10 -11.52
C THR A 351 12.12 -9.86 -10.83
N SER A 352 12.62 -8.67 -11.14
CA SER A 352 12.09 -7.43 -10.55
C SER A 352 10.68 -7.13 -11.07
N GLU A 353 9.70 -7.03 -10.18
CA GLU A 353 8.27 -6.80 -10.51
C GLU A 353 7.89 -5.31 -10.56
N VAL A 354 8.85 -4.38 -10.48
CA VAL A 354 8.55 -2.94 -10.41
C VAL A 354 8.43 -2.34 -11.80
N GLU A 355 7.27 -2.46 -12.44
CA GLU A 355 6.99 -1.74 -13.68
C GLU A 355 6.56 -0.30 -13.36
N VAL A 356 7.33 0.66 -13.88
CA VAL A 356 6.95 2.08 -13.93
C VAL A 356 6.43 2.31 -15.34
N GLU A 357 5.18 2.74 -15.47
CA GLU A 357 4.56 3.02 -16.78
C GLU A 357 5.20 4.29 -17.38
N LEU A 358 6.21 4.07 -18.23
CA LEU A 358 6.98 5.13 -18.86
C LEU A 358 6.64 5.24 -20.36
N GLU A 359 6.47 6.47 -20.84
CA GLU A 359 6.16 6.72 -22.25
C GLU A 359 7.39 6.38 -23.12
N LEU A 360 7.30 5.33 -23.94
CA LEU A 360 8.37 4.91 -24.84
C LEU A 360 8.52 5.93 -25.99
N VAL A 361 9.71 6.52 -26.10
CA VAL A 361 10.07 7.45 -27.19
C VAL A 361 10.63 6.71 -28.39
N SER A 362 11.58 5.79 -28.17
CA SER A 362 12.18 4.98 -29.23
C SER A 362 12.99 3.80 -28.69
N GLN A 363 13.33 2.85 -29.57
CA GLN A 363 14.28 1.77 -29.28
C GLN A 363 15.70 2.22 -29.63
N THR A 364 16.69 1.86 -28.80
CA THR A 364 18.09 2.15 -29.10
C THR A 364 18.67 1.12 -30.09
N ASP A 365 19.55 1.56 -31.00
CA ASP A 365 20.22 0.68 -31.98
C ASP A 365 21.17 -0.36 -31.32
N GLU A 366 21.52 -0.16 -30.04
CA GLU A 366 22.39 -1.04 -29.23
C GLU A 366 21.59 -1.96 -28.29
N GLY A 367 20.69 -2.76 -28.86
CA GLY A 367 20.38 -4.13 -28.42
C GLY A 367 19.82 -4.45 -27.02
N SER A 368 19.60 -3.52 -26.09
CA SER A 368 18.86 -3.84 -24.83
C SER A 368 18.20 -2.68 -24.08
N GLY A 369 18.43 -1.41 -24.47
CA GLY A 369 17.87 -0.24 -23.78
C GLY A 369 16.72 0.41 -24.55
N HIS A 370 15.71 0.89 -23.82
CA HIS A 370 14.58 1.66 -24.33
C HIS A 370 14.73 3.13 -23.90
N LEU A 371 14.38 4.08 -24.78
CA LEU A 371 14.32 5.50 -24.42
C LEU A 371 12.92 5.86 -23.95
N PHE A 372 12.83 6.38 -22.74
CA PHE A 372 11.59 6.74 -22.07
C PHE A 372 11.51 8.24 -21.81
N ALA A 373 10.33 8.82 -22.00
CA ALA A 373 10.02 10.18 -21.60
C ALA A 373 9.43 10.18 -20.17
N VAL A 374 10.02 10.99 -19.31
CA VAL A 374 9.60 11.19 -17.92
C VAL A 374 9.26 12.69 -17.75
N PRO A 375 7.99 13.08 -17.88
CA PRO A 375 7.59 14.48 -17.77
C PRO A 375 7.63 14.97 -16.32
N LEU A 376 8.21 16.16 -16.12
CA LEU A 376 8.14 16.94 -14.89
C LEU A 376 6.89 17.82 -14.91
N LEU A 377 5.97 17.58 -13.98
CA LEU A 377 4.66 18.22 -13.90
C LEU A 377 4.68 19.36 -12.86
N SER A 378 3.85 20.39 -13.06
CA SER A 378 3.79 21.57 -12.18
C SER A 378 3.16 21.29 -10.82
N ALA A 379 2.16 20.40 -10.79
CA ALA A 379 1.54 19.74 -9.65
C ALA A 379 0.43 18.83 -10.23
N LEU A 380 0.35 17.58 -9.78
CA LEU A 380 -0.84 16.77 -10.00
C LEU A 380 -1.91 17.25 -9.01
N VAL A 381 -3.04 17.73 -9.53
CA VAL A 381 -4.21 18.01 -8.69
C VAL A 381 -5.02 16.75 -8.67
N GLU A 382 -5.15 16.16 -7.50
CA GLU A 382 -6.10 15.08 -7.25
C GLU A 382 -7.48 15.71 -7.06
N ASP A 383 -8.53 15.10 -7.63
CA ASP A 383 -9.90 15.50 -7.30
C ASP A 383 -10.31 14.93 -5.93
N ASP A 384 -11.54 15.23 -5.52
CA ASP A 384 -12.11 14.78 -4.24
C ASP A 384 -12.17 13.23 -4.12
N ASP A 385 -11.97 12.52 -5.24
CA ASP A 385 -11.93 11.06 -5.35
C ASP A 385 -10.50 10.49 -5.31
N GLY A 386 -9.46 11.34 -5.32
CA GLY A 386 -8.05 10.94 -5.31
C GLY A 386 -7.53 10.57 -6.70
N ASP A 387 -8.28 10.83 -7.77
CA ASP A 387 -7.85 10.62 -9.14
C ASP A 387 -7.04 11.83 -9.62
N ILE A 388 -5.94 11.56 -10.33
CA ILE A 388 -5.14 12.61 -10.95
C ILE A 388 -5.99 13.32 -12.01
N VAL A 389 -6.35 14.58 -11.75
CA VAL A 389 -7.03 15.45 -12.71
C VAL A 389 -6.02 15.85 -13.78
N VAL A 390 -6.07 15.16 -14.92
CA VAL A 390 -5.32 15.56 -16.12
C VAL A 390 -6.04 16.75 -16.75
N PRO A 391 -5.41 17.94 -16.89
CA PRO A 391 -6.00 19.02 -17.66
C PRO A 391 -6.15 18.55 -19.11
N ARG A 392 -7.39 18.28 -19.56
CA ARG A 392 -7.66 17.97 -20.97
C ARG A 392 -7.12 19.13 -21.81
N LYS A 393 -6.14 18.86 -22.69
CA LYS A 393 -5.72 19.79 -23.74
C LYS A 393 -6.98 20.33 -24.41
N GLN A 394 -7.25 21.63 -24.27
CA GLN A 394 -8.25 22.28 -25.09
C GLN A 394 -7.88 22.02 -26.55
N ALA A 395 -8.72 21.25 -27.24
CA ALA A 395 -8.56 21.01 -28.66
C ALA A 395 -8.43 22.36 -29.34
N ARG A 396 -7.28 22.60 -30.00
CA ARG A 396 -7.07 23.78 -30.82
C ARG A 396 -8.23 23.86 -31.80
N LYS A 397 -9.14 24.82 -31.60
CA LYS A 397 -10.15 25.18 -32.59
C LYS A 397 -9.39 25.50 -33.87
N ARG A 398 -9.58 24.65 -34.87
CA ARG A 398 -9.09 24.84 -36.24
C ARG A 398 -9.84 26.06 -36.80
N MET A 399 -9.30 27.26 -36.60
CA MET A 399 -9.83 28.46 -37.22
C MET A 399 -9.67 28.31 -38.73
N LYS A 400 -10.81 28.31 -39.43
CA LYS A 400 -10.86 28.43 -40.88
C LYS A 400 -10.20 29.74 -41.28
N SER A 401 -9.24 29.64 -42.19
CA SER A 401 -8.68 30.76 -42.92
C SER A 401 -9.76 31.39 -43.79
N GLU A 402 -10.18 32.61 -43.45
CA GLU A 402 -10.79 33.52 -44.41
C GLU A 402 -9.77 34.59 -44.76
N GLN A 403 -9.51 34.70 -46.05
CA GLN A 403 -8.66 35.69 -46.67
C GLN A 403 -9.32 37.07 -46.51
N HIS A 404 -8.60 38.04 -45.97
CA HIS A 404 -8.75 39.42 -46.44
C HIS A 404 -7.43 40.18 -46.40
N VAL A 405 -7.24 40.90 -47.50
CA VAL A 405 -6.06 41.59 -47.99
C VAL A 405 -6.03 43.03 -47.46
N ASP A 406 -4.88 43.39 -46.90
CA ASP A 406 -4.15 44.67 -47.00
C ASP A 406 -4.83 46.01 -46.66
N SER A 407 -4.23 46.75 -45.73
CA SER A 407 -3.67 48.11 -45.93
C SER A 407 -3.63 48.93 -44.63
N GLY A 408 -2.54 49.69 -44.41
CA GLY A 408 -2.60 50.97 -43.70
C GLY A 408 -1.85 51.13 -42.37
N ASP A 409 -0.63 51.66 -42.50
CA ASP A 409 -0.05 52.78 -41.74
C ASP A 409 0.53 52.66 -40.31
N GLU A 410 1.71 53.29 -40.23
CA GLU A 410 2.64 53.54 -39.14
C GLU A 410 2.06 54.46 -38.05
N ALA A 411 2.45 54.24 -36.78
CA ALA A 411 3.05 55.28 -35.91
C ALA A 411 3.35 54.81 -34.46
N ALA A 412 4.65 54.81 -34.15
CA ALA A 412 5.30 55.38 -32.95
C ALA A 412 4.91 55.01 -31.49
N ASN A 413 5.94 54.48 -30.80
CA ASN A 413 6.43 54.85 -29.45
C ASN A 413 5.57 54.60 -28.19
N LYS A 414 5.96 53.62 -27.37
CA LYS A 414 6.75 53.82 -26.12
C LYS A 414 6.93 52.55 -25.29
N VAL A 415 8.19 52.25 -25.04
CA VAL A 415 8.81 51.64 -23.85
C VAL A 415 7.86 51.22 -22.71
N ASN A 416 7.80 49.91 -22.47
CA ASN A 416 7.93 49.33 -21.12
C ASN A 416 8.55 47.93 -21.24
N THR A 417 9.88 47.89 -21.12
CA THR A 417 10.67 46.67 -21.02
C THR A 417 10.45 46.03 -19.65
N THR A 418 9.44 45.18 -19.53
CA THR A 418 9.38 44.17 -18.47
C THR A 418 9.90 42.87 -19.07
N LYS A 419 11.08 42.46 -18.58
CA LYS A 419 11.73 41.18 -18.89
C LYS A 419 10.76 40.02 -18.60
N THR A 420 10.12 39.48 -19.63
CA THR A 420 9.63 38.10 -19.59
C THR A 420 10.75 37.22 -20.11
N ASN A 421 11.43 36.55 -19.17
CA ASN A 421 12.28 35.40 -19.47
C ASN A 421 11.41 34.37 -20.20
N ASN A 422 11.69 34.18 -21.48
CA ASN A 422 11.23 33.03 -22.25
C ASN A 422 11.84 31.77 -21.60
N LEU A 423 11.05 31.05 -20.79
CA LEU A 423 11.36 29.66 -20.43
C LEU A 423 11.41 28.85 -21.73
N ARG A 424 12.58 28.27 -22.00
CA ARG A 424 12.83 27.43 -23.15
C ARG A 424 12.13 26.08 -22.94
N SER A 425 11.54 25.59 -24.03
CA SER A 425 10.66 24.43 -24.17
C SER A 425 11.31 23.05 -23.90
N THR A 426 12.32 22.93 -23.03
CA THR A 426 13.06 21.68 -22.75
C THR A 426 13.10 21.26 -21.26
N ASP A 427 12.65 22.12 -20.34
CA ASP A 427 12.86 21.89 -18.89
C ASP A 427 11.84 20.93 -18.25
N ALA A 428 10.82 20.50 -19.00
CA ALA A 428 9.66 19.77 -18.48
C ALA A 428 9.65 18.26 -18.77
N VAL A 429 10.65 17.69 -19.46
CA VAL A 429 10.69 16.24 -19.76
C VAL A 429 12.12 15.72 -19.71
N PHE A 430 12.33 14.58 -19.05
CA PHE A 430 13.59 13.82 -19.08
C PHE A 430 13.48 12.67 -20.08
N VAL A 431 14.51 12.46 -20.91
CA VAL A 431 14.59 11.34 -21.84
C VAL A 431 15.66 10.36 -21.36
N LEU A 432 15.23 9.27 -20.73
CA LEU A 432 16.11 8.31 -20.06
C LEU A 432 16.18 7.01 -20.84
N GLU A 433 17.40 6.54 -21.07
CA GLU A 433 17.67 5.17 -21.49
C GLU A 433 17.64 4.26 -20.26
N ALA A 434 16.73 3.29 -20.25
CA ALA A 434 16.58 2.31 -19.19
C ALA A 434 16.06 0.98 -19.76
N ARG A 435 16.15 -0.09 -18.96
CA ARG A 435 15.46 -1.35 -19.23
C ARG A 435 14.08 -1.32 -18.59
N SER A 436 13.08 -1.87 -19.28
CA SER A 436 11.73 -2.05 -18.74
C SER A 436 11.69 -3.13 -17.67
N ARG A 437 12.57 -4.14 -17.76
CA ARG A 437 12.70 -5.24 -16.79
C ARG A 437 14.15 -5.62 -16.59
N THR A 438 14.49 -6.00 -15.37
CA THR A 438 15.85 -6.37 -14.99
C THR A 438 15.86 -7.63 -14.11
N THR A 439 17.03 -8.26 -14.07
CA THR A 439 17.39 -9.31 -13.11
C THR A 439 18.27 -8.69 -12.02
N TRP A 440 18.53 -9.41 -10.93
CA TRP A 440 19.35 -8.91 -9.81
C TRP A 440 20.69 -8.29 -10.25
N ASP A 441 21.39 -8.92 -11.20
CA ASP A 441 22.67 -8.45 -11.76
C ASP A 441 22.54 -7.23 -12.69
N THR A 442 21.33 -6.88 -13.14
CA THR A 442 21.09 -5.75 -14.05
C THR A 442 20.16 -4.69 -13.47
N ALA A 443 19.83 -4.79 -12.17
CA ALA A 443 18.90 -3.90 -11.46
C ALA A 443 19.27 -2.41 -11.59
N GLY A 444 20.57 -2.08 -11.66
CA GLY A 444 21.06 -0.71 -11.87
C GLY A 444 20.71 -0.10 -13.24
N THR A 445 20.14 -0.87 -14.17
CA THR A 445 19.76 -0.40 -15.51
C THR A 445 18.28 -0.03 -15.66
N GLN A 446 17.50 -0.10 -14.58
CA GLN A 446 16.08 0.22 -14.52
C GLN A 446 15.82 1.55 -13.76
N LEU A 447 14.73 2.24 -14.09
CA LEU A 447 14.23 3.36 -13.29
C LEU A 447 13.31 2.83 -12.19
N TRP A 448 13.67 3.09 -10.93
CA TRP A 448 12.92 2.65 -9.77
C TRP A 448 12.00 3.76 -9.21
N ARG A 449 10.85 3.38 -8.63
CA ARG A 449 9.87 4.33 -8.04
C ARG A 449 10.50 5.20 -6.95
N ALA A 450 11.39 4.64 -6.14
CA ALA A 450 12.13 5.40 -5.13
C ALA A 450 13.00 6.54 -5.72
N ALA A 451 13.56 6.35 -6.92
CA ALA A 451 14.30 7.40 -7.60
C ALA A 451 13.40 8.58 -8.03
N LEU A 452 12.15 8.29 -8.44
CA LEU A 452 11.13 9.32 -8.71
C LEU A 452 10.78 10.08 -7.43
N LEU A 453 10.56 9.37 -6.32
CA LEU A 453 10.28 9.99 -5.03
C LEU A 453 11.40 10.92 -4.56
N LEU A 454 12.66 10.48 -4.66
CA LEU A 454 13.81 11.30 -4.28
C LEU A 454 13.97 12.52 -5.18
N ALA A 455 13.72 12.37 -6.48
CA ALA A 455 13.71 13.49 -7.42
C ALA A 455 12.64 14.53 -7.07
N GLU A 456 11.46 14.10 -6.63
CA GLU A 456 10.40 15.01 -6.17
C GLU A 456 10.80 15.78 -4.93
N TYR A 457 11.44 15.10 -3.98
CA TYR A 457 11.96 15.75 -2.78
C TYR A 457 13.03 16.80 -3.12
N ILE A 458 13.95 16.49 -4.04
CA ILE A 458 14.94 17.45 -4.54
C ILE A 458 14.26 18.71 -5.12
N TYR A 459 13.19 18.54 -5.91
CA TYR A 459 12.42 19.64 -6.46
C TYR A 459 11.61 20.43 -5.43
N ASN A 460 11.21 19.78 -4.34
CA ASN A 460 10.47 20.40 -3.25
C ASN A 460 11.36 21.18 -2.27
N SER A 461 12.63 20.80 -2.17
CA SER A 461 13.60 21.41 -1.25
C SER A 461 14.81 22.03 -1.96
N PRO A 462 14.61 22.95 -2.93
CA PRO A 462 15.68 23.56 -3.72
C PRO A 462 16.81 24.15 -2.87
N GLU A 463 16.46 24.74 -1.73
CA GLU A 463 17.38 25.36 -0.79
C GLU A 463 18.38 24.39 -0.17
N LEU A 464 18.01 23.11 -0.02
CA LEU A 464 18.93 22.08 0.49
C LEU A 464 20.00 21.72 -0.52
N PHE A 465 19.71 21.85 -1.82
CA PHE A 465 20.60 21.44 -2.91
C PHE A 465 21.36 22.63 -3.52
N ALA A 466 20.81 23.84 -3.41
CA ALA A 466 21.38 25.06 -3.97
C ALA A 466 22.81 25.32 -3.46
N GLY A 467 23.75 25.44 -4.39
CA GLY A 467 25.15 25.71 -4.09
C GLY A 467 25.92 24.55 -3.45
N GLN A 468 25.28 23.41 -3.20
CA GLN A 468 25.88 22.28 -2.51
C GLN A 468 26.69 21.38 -3.45
N THR A 469 27.63 20.64 -2.86
CA THR A 469 28.22 19.43 -3.44
C THR A 469 27.40 18.24 -2.99
N VAL A 470 26.94 17.43 -3.94
CA VAL A 470 26.09 16.26 -3.70
C VAL A 470 26.84 14.99 -4.14
N LEU A 471 26.76 13.94 -3.34
CA LEU A 471 27.26 12.61 -3.68
C LEU A 471 26.10 11.61 -3.70
N GLU A 472 25.87 10.94 -4.81
CA GLU A 472 24.92 9.85 -4.91
C GLU A 472 25.61 8.49 -4.77
N LEU A 473 25.10 7.64 -3.88
CA LEU A 473 25.54 6.25 -3.70
C LEU A 473 24.60 5.30 -4.44
N GLY A 474 25.12 4.50 -5.37
CA GLY A 474 24.34 3.53 -6.15
C GLY A 474 23.44 4.22 -7.17
N CYS A 475 24.01 5.04 -8.06
CA CYS A 475 23.24 5.91 -8.93
C CYS A 475 22.48 5.18 -10.05
N GLY A 476 22.83 3.93 -10.36
CA GLY A 476 22.17 3.15 -11.42
C GLY A 476 22.14 3.91 -12.75
N ILE A 477 20.94 4.19 -13.27
CA ILE A 477 20.74 4.94 -14.53
C ILE A 477 21.00 6.46 -14.41
N GLY A 478 21.29 6.97 -13.21
CA GLY A 478 21.68 8.34 -12.92
C GLY A 478 20.56 9.37 -12.85
N PHE A 479 19.30 8.94 -12.72
CA PHE A 479 18.14 9.86 -12.80
C PHE A 479 18.14 10.93 -11.71
N THR A 480 18.29 10.54 -10.46
CA THR A 480 18.39 11.39 -9.26
C THR A 480 19.61 12.30 -9.31
N SER A 481 20.78 11.79 -9.73
CA SER A 481 21.96 12.60 -10.06
C SER A 481 21.68 13.71 -11.10
N ILE A 482 20.95 13.39 -12.17
CA ILE A 482 20.58 14.34 -13.23
C ILE A 482 19.62 15.41 -12.69
N VAL A 483 18.68 15.03 -11.82
CA VAL A 483 17.74 15.97 -11.20
C VAL A 483 18.49 16.90 -10.24
N ALA A 484 19.33 16.34 -9.36
CA ALA A 484 20.15 17.12 -8.43
C ALA A 484 21.09 18.10 -9.15
N SER A 485 21.66 17.71 -10.29
CA SER A 485 22.61 18.58 -11.03
C SER A 485 21.98 19.86 -11.57
N ARG A 486 20.65 19.92 -11.69
CA ARG A 486 19.94 21.15 -12.12
C ARG A 486 19.90 22.23 -11.04
N MET A 487 20.17 21.87 -9.78
CA MET A 487 19.97 22.73 -8.61
C MET A 487 21.22 22.87 -7.76
N SER A 488 22.11 21.87 -7.82
CA SER A 488 23.37 21.83 -7.08
C SER A 488 24.54 22.42 -7.85
N ARG A 489 25.60 22.77 -7.11
CA ARG A 489 26.84 23.30 -7.70
C ARG A 489 27.63 22.21 -8.40
N CYS A 490 27.75 21.05 -7.77
CA CYS A 490 28.45 19.88 -8.29
C CYS A 490 27.80 18.60 -7.76
N VAL A 491 27.61 17.60 -8.63
CA VAL A 491 27.05 16.30 -8.28
C VAL A 491 27.99 15.18 -8.71
N TYR A 492 28.24 14.24 -7.81
CA TYR A 492 28.96 13.01 -8.08
C TYR A 492 27.97 11.84 -8.07
N GLY A 493 27.71 11.26 -9.24
CA GLY A 493 26.96 10.00 -9.35
C GLY A 493 27.92 8.82 -9.22
N THR A 494 27.70 7.91 -8.27
CA THR A 494 28.61 6.78 -8.05
C THR A 494 27.94 5.43 -8.07
N ASP A 495 28.64 4.44 -8.61
CA ASP A 495 28.20 3.07 -8.71
C ASP A 495 29.42 2.13 -8.75
N CYS A 496 29.25 0.86 -8.38
CA CYS A 496 30.30 -0.14 -8.48
C CYS A 496 30.35 -0.79 -9.87
N ASP A 497 29.25 -0.70 -10.65
CA ASP A 497 29.19 -1.20 -12.02
C ASP A 497 29.51 -0.10 -13.05
N GLU A 498 30.63 -0.29 -13.78
CA GLU A 498 31.02 0.61 -14.86
C GLU A 498 30.00 0.64 -16.02
N SER A 499 29.22 -0.43 -16.20
CA SER A 499 28.17 -0.49 -17.20
C SER A 499 27.00 0.45 -16.86
N ALA A 500 26.58 0.48 -15.60
CA ALA A 500 25.63 1.45 -15.07
C ALA A 500 26.15 2.89 -15.23
N LEU A 501 27.42 3.15 -14.90
CA LEU A 501 28.03 4.47 -15.08
C LEU A 501 28.08 4.92 -16.55
N ARG A 502 28.31 4.01 -17.49
CA ARG A 502 28.21 4.31 -18.94
C ARG A 502 26.80 4.69 -19.33
N LEU A 503 25.79 3.96 -18.87
CA LEU A 503 24.38 4.26 -19.10
C LEU A 503 24.00 5.62 -18.50
N ALA A 504 24.35 5.86 -17.23
CA ALA A 504 24.13 7.13 -16.55
C ALA A 504 24.81 8.31 -17.26
N THR A 505 26.02 8.10 -17.79
CA THR A 505 26.71 9.10 -18.62
C THR A 505 25.93 9.42 -19.90
N ARG A 506 25.36 8.43 -20.58
CA ARG A 506 24.50 8.65 -21.76
C ARG A 506 23.22 9.41 -21.38
N ASN A 507 22.58 9.06 -20.27
CA ASN A 507 21.40 9.76 -19.76
C ASN A 507 21.70 11.20 -19.36
N ALA A 508 22.83 11.45 -18.70
CA ALA A 508 23.24 12.79 -18.32
C ALA A 508 23.53 13.67 -19.54
N LYS A 509 24.16 13.15 -20.59
CA LYS A 509 24.37 13.90 -21.84
C LYS A 509 23.06 14.35 -22.50
N ARG A 510 21.96 13.63 -22.28
CA ARG A 510 20.63 13.97 -22.81
C ARG A 510 19.87 14.98 -21.94
N ASN A 511 20.12 15.01 -20.62
CA ASN A 511 19.22 15.66 -19.66
C ASN A 511 19.86 16.61 -18.65
N SER A 512 21.17 16.50 -18.41
CA SER A 512 21.86 17.28 -17.38
C SER A 512 22.09 18.71 -17.86
N HIS A 513 21.90 19.66 -16.95
CA HIS A 513 22.15 21.08 -17.18
C HIS A 513 23.17 21.68 -16.20
N GLY A 514 23.85 20.84 -15.40
CA GLY A 514 24.87 21.26 -14.43
C GLY A 514 26.11 20.36 -14.40
N ASP A 515 27.01 20.62 -13.45
CA ASP A 515 28.25 19.85 -13.24
C ASP A 515 27.93 18.51 -12.58
N LEU A 516 27.86 17.46 -13.40
CA LEU A 516 27.59 16.09 -13.00
C LEU A 516 28.74 15.19 -13.43
N ARG A 517 29.37 14.50 -12.47
CA ARG A 517 30.55 13.66 -12.68
C ARG A 517 30.29 12.25 -12.18
N PHE A 518 30.48 11.25 -13.04
CA PHE A 518 30.34 9.86 -12.66
C PHE A 518 31.67 9.28 -12.18
N ARG A 519 31.67 8.56 -11.06
CA ARG A 519 32.87 7.92 -10.48
C ARG A 519 32.59 6.52 -9.97
N LEU A 520 33.57 5.63 -10.09
CA LEU A 520 33.48 4.28 -9.55
C LEU A 520 33.55 4.33 -8.01
N LEU A 521 32.60 3.69 -7.33
CA LEU A 521 32.62 3.57 -5.89
C LEU A 521 32.17 2.16 -5.49
N ASP A 522 33.11 1.35 -5.01
CA ASP A 522 32.83 0.05 -4.40
C ASP A 522 32.70 0.21 -2.88
N TRP A 523 31.51 -0.08 -2.35
CA TRP A 523 31.22 0.01 -0.92
C TRP A 523 32.01 -0.98 -0.06
N ASN A 524 32.58 -2.04 -0.65
CA ASN A 524 33.41 -2.99 0.07
C ASN A 524 34.86 -2.51 0.24
N ASN A 525 35.30 -1.52 -0.54
CA ASN A 525 36.65 -1.00 -0.45
C ASN A 525 36.79 0.01 0.70
N GLY A 526 37.62 -0.30 1.70
CA GLY A 526 37.87 0.55 2.86
C GLY A 526 38.47 1.92 2.53
N ASN A 527 39.10 2.07 1.36
CA ASN A 527 39.67 3.33 0.84
C ASN A 527 38.85 3.87 -0.33
N ALA A 528 37.52 3.98 -0.13
CA ALA A 528 36.51 4.14 -1.18
C ALA A 528 36.71 5.37 -2.11
N ILE A 529 37.36 6.44 -1.64
CA ILE A 529 37.69 7.63 -2.44
C ILE A 529 39.21 7.87 -2.36
N SER A 530 39.99 6.95 -2.93
CA SER A 530 41.45 7.03 -2.96
C SER A 530 41.97 7.25 -4.38
N THR A 531 42.89 8.21 -4.53
CA THR A 531 43.67 8.47 -5.75
C THR A 531 44.92 7.59 -5.83
N ILE A 532 45.24 6.85 -4.76
CA ILE A 532 46.47 6.07 -4.63
C ILE A 532 46.24 4.70 -5.28
N GLY A 533 46.71 4.54 -6.53
CA GLY A 533 46.61 3.31 -7.31
C GLY A 533 45.73 3.41 -8.55
N ALA A 534 45.20 4.59 -8.88
CA ALA A 534 44.48 4.80 -10.13
C ALA A 534 45.39 4.48 -11.33
N THR A 535 45.13 3.37 -12.01
CA THR A 535 45.67 3.17 -13.37
C THR A 535 45.19 4.35 -14.22
N PRO A 536 46.08 5.08 -14.91
CA PRO A 536 45.75 6.33 -15.61
C PRO A 536 44.73 6.20 -16.76
N SER A 537 44.11 5.02 -16.96
CA SER A 537 43.15 4.74 -18.02
C SER A 537 41.71 4.47 -17.57
N SER A 538 41.37 4.50 -16.27
CA SER A 538 39.97 4.24 -15.86
C SER A 538 39.10 5.48 -16.10
N THR A 539 38.13 5.38 -17.00
CA THR A 539 37.21 6.48 -17.39
C THR A 539 36.46 7.10 -16.20
N TYR A 540 36.21 6.31 -15.16
CA TYR A 540 35.45 6.71 -13.96
C TYR A 540 36.31 6.80 -12.69
N GLY A 541 37.63 6.92 -12.81
CA GLY A 541 38.54 7.01 -11.66
C GLY A 541 38.46 8.34 -10.93
N TRP A 542 38.68 8.32 -9.61
CA TRP A 542 38.77 9.53 -8.78
C TRP A 542 40.06 10.31 -9.08
N THR A 543 39.93 11.64 -9.16
CA THR A 543 41.08 12.55 -9.34
C THR A 543 41.34 13.37 -8.07
N PRO A 544 42.55 13.94 -7.91
CA PRO A 544 42.84 14.84 -6.79
C PRO A 544 41.89 16.04 -6.73
N SER A 545 41.45 16.55 -7.89
CA SER A 545 40.47 17.63 -7.96
C SER A 545 39.09 17.22 -7.47
N ASP A 546 38.68 15.97 -7.71
CA ASP A 546 37.40 15.46 -7.18
C ASP A 546 37.44 15.35 -5.65
N GLN A 547 38.58 14.90 -5.11
CA GLN A 547 38.77 14.79 -3.67
C GLN A 547 38.72 16.16 -2.98
N ALA A 548 39.36 17.17 -3.56
CA ALA A 548 39.31 18.55 -3.08
C ALA A 548 37.87 19.11 -3.14
N GLU A 549 37.12 18.79 -4.19
CA GLU A 549 35.72 19.20 -4.32
C GLU A 549 34.84 18.59 -3.21
N LEU A 550 35.05 17.31 -2.90
CA LEU A 550 34.31 16.59 -1.86
C LEU A 550 34.60 17.08 -0.44
N GLU A 551 35.67 17.85 -0.18
CA GLU A 551 35.86 18.51 1.13
C GLU A 551 34.68 19.42 1.50
N SER A 552 33.92 19.88 0.50
CA SER A 552 32.71 20.68 0.66
C SER A 552 31.40 19.87 0.65
N LEU A 553 31.47 18.53 0.74
CA LEU A 553 30.32 17.65 0.72
C LEU A 553 29.38 17.90 1.92
N THR A 554 28.11 18.21 1.63
CA THR A 554 27.07 18.43 2.63
C THR A 554 25.87 17.50 2.45
N THR A 555 25.70 16.93 1.26
CA THR A 555 24.51 16.14 0.94
C THR A 555 24.92 14.84 0.27
N ILE A 556 24.47 13.73 0.83
CA ILE A 556 24.56 12.40 0.26
C ILE A 556 23.13 11.97 -0.11
N ILE A 557 22.94 11.40 -1.28
CA ILE A 557 21.65 10.86 -1.71
C ILE A 557 21.79 9.38 -2.10
N ALA A 558 20.73 8.61 -1.94
CA ALA A 558 20.66 7.24 -2.45
C ALA A 558 19.21 6.89 -2.76
N SER A 559 18.98 6.22 -3.89
CA SER A 559 17.66 5.72 -4.26
C SER A 559 17.69 4.24 -4.53
N ASP A 560 16.84 3.51 -3.82
CA ASP A 560 16.62 2.08 -3.99
C ASP A 560 17.87 1.19 -3.87
N VAL A 561 18.66 1.42 -2.81
CA VAL A 561 19.92 0.70 -2.56
C VAL A 561 19.77 -0.52 -1.65
N PHE A 562 18.54 -0.84 -1.21
CA PHE A 562 18.25 -1.97 -0.32
C PHE A 562 17.70 -3.15 -1.14
N TYR A 563 18.59 -4.08 -1.46
CA TYR A 563 18.27 -5.29 -2.24
C TYR A 563 18.29 -6.56 -1.39
N ASP A 564 19.22 -6.64 -0.45
CA ASP A 564 19.40 -7.73 0.51
C ASP A 564 20.22 -7.23 1.70
N ASP A 565 20.22 -7.97 2.80
CA ASP A 565 20.90 -7.57 4.04
C ASP A 565 22.39 -7.34 3.84
N SER A 566 23.08 -8.16 3.04
CA SER A 566 24.53 -8.04 2.84
C SER A 566 24.87 -6.73 2.11
N THR A 567 24.14 -6.43 1.04
CA THR A 567 24.32 -5.20 0.27
C THR A 567 23.93 -3.96 1.09
N THR A 568 22.85 -4.03 1.89
CA THR A 568 22.47 -2.93 2.80
C THR A 568 23.57 -2.67 3.83
N ILE A 569 24.18 -3.69 4.42
CA ILE A 569 25.28 -3.50 5.38
C ILE A 569 26.50 -2.88 4.72
N LEU A 570 26.83 -3.26 3.47
CA LEU A 570 27.91 -2.62 2.71
C LEU A 570 27.62 -1.13 2.47
N PHE A 571 26.40 -0.80 2.03
CA PHE A 571 25.94 0.58 1.88
C PHE A 571 26.09 1.37 3.18
N LEU A 572 25.59 0.84 4.29
CA LEU A 572 25.64 1.51 5.59
C LEU A 572 27.08 1.71 6.07
N ARG A 573 27.98 0.74 5.88
CA ARG A 573 29.40 0.90 6.19
C ARG A 573 30.05 2.00 5.35
N ALA A 574 29.75 2.06 4.05
CA ALA A 574 30.23 3.12 3.18
C ALA A 574 29.70 4.49 3.62
N LEU A 575 28.40 4.59 3.90
CA LEU A 575 27.76 5.81 4.39
C LEU A 575 28.38 6.28 5.71
N ARG A 576 28.59 5.36 6.66
CA ARG A 576 29.28 5.64 7.93
C ARG A 576 30.66 6.25 7.69
N ARG A 577 31.48 5.65 6.83
CA ARG A 577 32.84 6.15 6.50
C ARG A 577 32.76 7.57 5.92
N LEU A 578 31.85 7.79 4.98
CA LEU A 578 31.66 9.10 4.34
C LEU A 578 31.18 10.16 5.34
N MET A 579 30.20 9.86 6.20
CA MET A 579 29.72 10.81 7.21
C MET A 579 30.77 11.09 8.30
N VAL A 580 31.62 10.12 8.64
CA VAL A 580 32.75 10.34 9.55
C VAL A 580 33.82 11.22 8.90
N GLN A 581 34.15 10.98 7.63
CA GLN A 581 35.14 11.75 6.88
C GLN A 581 34.66 13.18 6.58
N TYR A 582 33.41 13.33 6.16
CA TYR A 582 32.78 14.59 5.78
C TYR A 582 31.76 14.98 6.84
N ASN A 583 32.24 15.67 7.87
CA ASN A 583 31.53 15.91 9.13
C ASN A 583 30.32 16.90 9.06
N ARG A 584 29.93 17.27 7.84
CA ARG A 584 28.78 18.14 7.50
C ARG A 584 27.76 17.42 6.63
N ALA A 585 28.09 16.23 6.15
CA ALA A 585 27.27 15.51 5.19
C ALA A 585 26.05 14.85 5.86
N LYS A 586 24.85 15.14 5.38
CA LYS A 586 23.62 14.39 5.72
C LYS A 586 23.21 13.51 4.57
N ALA A 587 22.58 12.37 4.86
CA ALA A 587 22.10 11.46 3.82
C ALA A 587 20.58 11.56 3.64
N TYR A 588 20.10 11.47 2.41
CA TYR A 588 18.69 11.33 2.06
C TYR A 588 18.51 10.04 1.26
N VAL A 589 17.79 9.08 1.83
CA VAL A 589 17.67 7.72 1.30
C VAL A 589 16.21 7.43 1.01
N SER A 590 15.91 7.14 -0.26
CA SER A 590 14.61 6.67 -0.68
C SER A 590 14.65 5.18 -0.98
N LEU A 591 13.57 4.46 -0.68
CA LEU A 591 13.44 3.03 -0.98
C LEU A 591 11.98 2.64 -1.15
N GLU A 592 11.77 1.46 -1.75
CA GLU A 592 10.50 0.75 -1.71
C GLU A 592 10.65 -0.47 -0.80
N ARG A 593 9.83 -0.57 0.26
CA ARG A 593 9.88 -1.69 1.21
C ARG A 593 9.36 -2.97 0.54
N ARG A 594 10.28 -3.83 0.12
CA ARG A 594 9.98 -5.13 -0.52
C ARG A 594 9.88 -6.24 0.51
N SER A 595 8.67 -6.72 0.73
CA SER A 595 8.40 -7.86 1.61
C SER A 595 8.38 -9.16 0.81
N VAL A 596 9.23 -10.11 1.19
CA VAL A 596 9.21 -11.48 0.64
C VAL A 596 9.08 -12.50 1.76
N PHE A 597 8.46 -13.64 1.48
CA PHE A 597 8.44 -14.74 2.43
C PHE A 597 9.80 -15.46 2.41
N SER A 598 10.54 -15.39 3.51
CA SER A 598 11.79 -16.14 3.66
C SER A 598 11.48 -17.55 4.12
N ALA A 599 11.76 -18.54 3.27
CA ALA A 599 11.64 -19.96 3.64
C ALA A 599 12.61 -20.35 4.78
N VAL A 600 13.75 -19.64 4.90
CA VAL A 600 14.73 -19.90 5.97
C VAL A 600 14.27 -19.31 7.30
N ALA A 601 13.74 -18.08 7.29
CA ALA A 601 13.27 -17.41 8.50
C ALA A 601 11.81 -17.77 8.85
N MET A 602 11.11 -18.51 7.98
CA MET A 602 9.70 -18.90 8.09
C MET A 602 8.78 -17.70 8.42
N ARG A 603 9.12 -16.52 7.91
CA ARG A 603 8.39 -15.27 8.12
C ARG A 603 8.54 -14.36 6.91
N VAL A 604 7.65 -13.37 6.80
CA VAL A 604 7.85 -12.25 5.88
C VAL A 604 9.04 -11.43 6.38
N VAL A 605 9.99 -11.16 5.49
CA VAL A 605 11.14 -10.30 5.74
C VAL A 605 11.13 -9.15 4.74
N SER A 606 11.54 -7.96 5.17
CA SER A 606 11.71 -6.82 4.28
C SER A 606 13.14 -6.81 3.78
N LEU A 607 13.35 -7.14 2.50
CA LEU A 607 14.67 -7.30 1.89
C LEU A 607 15.55 -6.06 2.14
N GLY A 608 16.61 -6.22 2.92
CA GLY A 608 17.54 -5.15 3.27
C GLY A 608 17.00 -4.06 4.20
N TYR A 609 15.68 -3.83 4.24
CA TYR A 609 15.07 -2.83 5.14
C TYR A 609 15.14 -3.23 6.61
N ASP A 610 14.95 -4.52 6.92
CA ASP A 610 15.07 -5.01 8.31
C ASP A 610 16.51 -4.77 8.82
N ALA A 611 17.51 -5.06 7.97
CA ALA A 611 18.90 -4.73 8.26
C ALA A 611 19.12 -3.22 8.45
N PHE A 612 18.45 -2.34 7.70
CA PHE A 612 18.53 -0.90 7.95
C PHE A 612 17.95 -0.52 9.33
N GLN A 613 16.77 -1.03 9.67
CA GLN A 613 16.11 -0.77 10.96
C GLN A 613 16.98 -1.20 12.14
N ASP A 614 17.62 -2.37 12.04
CA ASP A 614 18.52 -2.91 13.06
C ASP A 614 19.72 -2.02 13.38
N HIS A 615 20.03 -1.02 12.53
CA HIS A 615 21.14 -0.07 12.70
C HIS A 615 20.68 1.36 13.03
N ILE A 616 19.39 1.57 13.28
CA ILE A 616 18.87 2.85 13.78
C ILE A 616 19.15 2.98 15.28
N CYS A 617 19.45 4.20 15.73
CA CYS A 617 19.52 4.58 17.13
C CYS A 617 18.16 5.12 17.58
N SER A 618 17.41 4.31 18.34
CA SER A 618 16.08 4.64 18.85
C SER A 618 16.07 5.34 20.21
N HIS A 619 17.24 5.81 20.68
CA HIS A 619 17.36 6.43 22.00
C HIS A 619 16.96 7.92 21.98
N GLU A 620 16.33 8.35 23.08
CA GLU A 620 15.87 9.72 23.28
C GLU A 620 17.03 10.74 23.16
N PRO A 621 17.01 11.66 22.17
CA PRO A 621 18.13 12.57 21.92
C PRO A 621 18.46 13.48 23.10
N SER A 622 17.45 13.99 23.79
CA SER A 622 17.63 14.95 24.90
C SER A 622 18.38 14.38 26.10
N THR A 623 18.32 13.05 26.27
CA THR A 623 18.93 12.36 27.42
C THR A 623 20.14 11.52 27.03
N CYS A 624 20.21 11.02 25.80
CA CYS A 624 21.21 10.03 25.42
C CYS A 624 22.29 10.55 24.47
N HIS A 625 22.00 11.56 23.65
CA HIS A 625 22.87 12.03 22.58
C HIS A 625 23.74 13.21 22.99
N MET A 626 25.03 13.11 22.73
CA MET A 626 26.00 14.20 22.83
C MET A 626 26.52 14.53 21.43
N ARG A 627 26.23 15.73 20.94
CA ARG A 627 26.64 16.17 19.60
C ARG A 627 28.14 16.46 19.56
N ILE A 628 28.82 15.93 18.55
CA ILE A 628 30.27 16.09 18.33
C ILE A 628 30.51 17.10 17.22
N CYS A 629 29.79 16.96 16.10
CA CYS A 629 29.80 17.90 14.97
C CYS A 629 28.41 17.93 14.31
N GLU A 630 28.30 18.47 13.08
CA GLU A 630 27.01 18.61 12.41
C GLU A 630 26.33 17.25 12.19
N ASN A 631 27.07 16.20 11.83
CA ASN A 631 26.53 14.87 11.51
C ASN A 631 27.12 13.72 12.36
N GLN A 632 27.76 14.00 13.49
CA GLN A 632 28.27 12.95 14.41
C GLN A 632 27.81 13.20 15.83
N ILE A 633 27.37 12.12 16.48
CA ILE A 633 26.96 12.12 17.88
C ILE A 633 27.60 10.97 18.64
N ARG A 634 27.69 11.08 19.96
CA ARG A 634 27.88 9.93 20.86
C ARG A 634 26.57 9.61 21.55
N CYS A 635 26.19 8.34 21.58
CA CYS A 635 24.99 7.87 22.26
C CYS A 635 25.39 6.97 23.43
N ARG A 636 25.13 7.42 24.66
CA ARG A 636 25.58 6.70 25.88
C ARG A 636 25.06 5.27 25.95
N ALA A 637 23.81 5.04 25.54
CA ALA A 637 23.18 3.73 25.57
C ALA A 637 23.73 2.79 24.47
N CYS A 638 23.90 3.29 23.25
CA CYS A 638 24.53 2.50 22.18
C CYS A 638 25.96 2.10 22.54
N SER A 639 26.76 3.03 23.08
CA SER A 639 28.14 2.74 23.49
C SER A 639 28.20 1.71 24.63
N ALA A 640 27.24 1.74 25.58
CA ALA A 640 27.19 0.78 26.69
C ALA A 640 26.82 -0.65 26.26
N ALA A 641 26.04 -0.80 25.19
CA ALA A 641 25.66 -2.11 24.64
C ALA A 641 26.80 -2.81 23.87
N THR A 642 27.88 -2.09 23.54
CA THR A 642 28.96 -2.59 22.70
C THR A 642 30.06 -3.23 23.56
N THR A 643 29.94 -4.53 23.83
CA THR A 643 30.95 -5.30 24.58
C THR A 643 31.89 -6.05 23.62
N GLY A 644 32.78 -5.33 22.94
CA GLY A 644 33.76 -5.94 22.04
C GLY A 644 34.48 -4.95 21.13
N ASN A 645 35.81 -5.01 21.09
CA ASN A 645 36.66 -4.11 20.30
C ASN A 645 36.65 -4.47 18.82
N LYS A 646 35.77 -3.85 18.02
CA LYS A 646 36.02 -3.47 16.61
C LYS A 646 35.21 -2.22 16.27
N GLU A 647 35.89 -1.08 16.05
CA GLU A 647 35.25 0.19 15.63
C GLU A 647 34.41 0.05 14.33
N GLU A 648 34.67 -0.97 13.51
CA GLU A 648 33.94 -1.30 12.28
C GLU A 648 32.59 -2.01 12.51
N GLU A 649 32.37 -2.61 13.68
CA GLU A 649 31.09 -3.26 14.04
C GLU A 649 30.08 -2.26 14.63
N PHE A 650 30.53 -1.06 15.03
CA PHE A 650 29.65 -0.03 15.56
C PHE A 650 29.01 0.79 14.43
N LEU A 651 27.90 0.27 13.93
CA LEU A 651 27.13 0.83 12.82
C LEU A 651 25.76 1.30 13.36
N ARG A 652 25.68 2.58 13.74
CA ARG A 652 24.46 3.16 14.32
C ARG A 652 24.22 4.55 13.74
N PHE A 653 22.97 4.85 13.42
CA PHE A 653 22.56 6.11 12.79
C PHE A 653 21.37 6.74 13.50
N VAL A 654 21.35 8.07 13.55
CA VAL A 654 20.15 8.85 13.89
C VAL A 654 19.44 9.18 12.59
N VAL A 655 18.18 8.73 12.47
CA VAL A 655 17.39 8.87 11.26
C VAL A 655 16.01 9.45 11.58
N HIS A 656 15.41 10.11 10.60
CA HIS A 656 14.04 10.61 10.64
C HIS A 656 13.34 10.26 9.33
N ASP A 657 12.07 9.92 9.41
CA ASP A 657 11.22 9.75 8.23
C ASP A 657 10.79 11.11 7.66
N ILE A 658 10.72 11.20 6.34
CA ILE A 658 10.09 12.31 5.63
C ILE A 658 8.73 11.80 5.15
N VAL A 659 7.67 12.45 5.61
CA VAL A 659 6.30 12.13 5.20
C VAL A 659 6.13 12.52 3.72
N ILE A 660 6.01 11.52 2.86
CA ILE A 660 6.01 11.70 1.39
C ILE A 660 4.80 12.50 0.87
N ASN A 661 3.73 12.58 1.66
CA ASN A 661 2.51 13.34 1.34
C ASN A 661 2.64 14.85 1.63
N ASP A 662 3.71 15.27 2.31
CA ASP A 662 3.93 16.69 2.64
C ASP A 662 4.46 17.52 1.44
N PHE A 663 4.81 16.86 0.33
CA PHE A 663 5.28 17.51 -0.88
C PHE A 663 4.62 16.97 -2.15
N PRO A 664 4.35 17.84 -3.15
CA PRO A 664 3.56 17.47 -4.31
C PRO A 664 4.25 16.43 -5.18
N GLN A 665 3.45 15.53 -5.74
CA GLN A 665 3.90 14.62 -6.80
C GLN A 665 4.11 15.38 -8.11
N ARG A 666 5.26 15.17 -8.74
CA ARG A 666 5.69 15.84 -9.97
C ARG A 666 6.04 14.89 -11.11
N PHE A 667 6.11 13.58 -10.87
CA PHE A 667 6.26 12.57 -11.92
C PHE A 667 5.07 11.61 -11.93
N LYS A 668 4.76 11.03 -13.10
CA LYS A 668 3.72 10.00 -13.22
C LYS A 668 4.25 8.65 -12.75
N TYR A 669 3.79 8.19 -11.58
CA TYR A 669 3.99 6.84 -11.02
C TYR A 669 3.06 6.68 -9.82
N ASP A 670 2.83 5.47 -9.30
CA ASP A 670 2.04 5.33 -8.07
C ASP A 670 2.94 5.55 -6.85
N ARG A 671 2.59 6.55 -6.02
CA ARG A 671 3.16 6.72 -4.68
C ARG A 671 2.57 5.67 -3.74
N LEU A 672 3.15 4.47 -3.75
CA LEU A 672 2.75 3.35 -2.90
C LEU A 672 3.05 3.64 -1.42
N SER A 673 2.26 3.05 -0.51
CA SER A 673 2.52 3.08 0.94
C SER A 673 3.84 2.38 1.32
N SER A 674 4.37 1.51 0.46
CA SER A 674 5.68 0.88 0.61
C SER A 674 6.85 1.82 0.31
N LEU A 675 6.63 2.97 -0.32
CA LEU A 675 7.68 3.94 -0.60
C LEU A 675 8.00 4.75 0.66
N MET A 676 9.30 4.90 0.93
CA MET A 676 9.79 5.60 2.11
C MET A 676 10.92 6.54 1.72
N LEU A 677 11.01 7.66 2.42
CA LEU A 677 12.10 8.62 2.32
C LEU A 677 12.62 8.93 3.72
N TRP A 678 13.93 8.80 3.92
CA TRP A 678 14.58 8.95 5.22
C TRP A 678 15.68 9.99 5.14
N VAL A 679 15.80 10.80 6.19
CA VAL A 679 17.01 11.59 6.48
C VAL A 679 17.87 10.81 7.45
N ILE A 680 19.14 10.64 7.13
CA ILE A 680 20.16 10.13 8.04
C ILE A 680 20.95 11.34 8.52
N ASP A 681 20.56 11.86 9.68
CA ASP A 681 21.06 13.13 10.23
C ASP A 681 22.44 13.01 10.84
N ALA A 682 22.72 11.89 11.51
CA ALA A 682 24.00 11.70 12.15
C ALA A 682 24.41 10.23 12.24
N VAL A 683 25.72 10.00 12.24
CA VAL A 683 26.33 8.73 12.63
C VAL A 683 26.65 8.74 14.12
N VAL A 684 26.39 7.64 14.80
CA VAL A 684 26.83 7.44 16.19
C VAL A 684 28.28 6.98 16.18
N ILE A 685 29.15 7.76 16.80
CA ILE A 685 30.55 7.39 17.03
C ILE A 685 30.71 6.80 18.45
N PRO A 686 31.70 5.91 18.66
CA PRO A 686 31.97 5.31 19.97
C PRO A 686 32.18 6.31 21.12
#